data_AF-A0A3D1CEC8-F1
#
_entry.id   AF-A0A3D1CEC8-F1
#
_cell.length_a   1.000
_cell.length_b   1.000
_cell.length_c   1.000
_cell.angle_alpha   90.00
_cell.angle_beta   90.00
_cell.angle_gamma   90.00
#
_symmetry.space_group_name_H-M   'P 1'
#
loop_
_entity.id
_entity.type
_entity.pdbx_description
1 polymer ?
#
loop_
_entity_poly.entity_id
_entity_poly.type
_entity_poly.pdbx_seq_one_letter_code
_entity_poly.pdbx_strand_id
1 'polypeptide(L)'
;MKTTRILFFILAIFMITVACGLPQGSPTSTSAPATDLPLQTLPPEPVLNLPAVDGEIAFASDRGDKWQVLVMNADGSNETSLTSDYGEYSYPAWSPDGQRLAMRIDIGTGSGVAIMDLQGSGDSLSGSQPTAITSAFSDAPDWAPDGSQLVFLSSGAFGWDMIHYTVGSGTLSQIPGFSPWVSDPNWSPDGRKILFGADVNNDGNSDIFIANVDGSGLTQLTKNDYYEGSPSWSPDGQRIVFSAQANGNQDLFIMNQDGSGLTQLTTDPADEFDAAWSPDGGRIAFVSTRNENNDGNYEIYVINADGSSEMRLTNNQSTDRWPAWRPGSTAAGQQACQSQAAYSADVTIPAGTRFATQTSFTKVWRLENTGQCTFTPNTFRLRFVDGELMDAPVVIPMPGAIQPGSSVDISVQFTSPPAPGTYGSNWQLLDASGIPVPDSGGNPLTLAVNMEVLAGTANVLPAPLFYLRGEVNTRQIWRMDPNGYTLTQLTQESAGISSFEINPLDNRLAYISNYQLILRNPANADRQVLVTGSENDGPYSPVFSSNGAFLAYGLGGIHIYNLASGEDRLILADNNTMNSSDRRVYSPRSWSPDGSKLAVSIGYWEWGGSGIISITDGSLLSEFEYGDSDAWSRDSQTYFTARATEPGMMSTTHGLYSIAASLNASLQTLVADTFIWWPYQGADGRLVYFQGTPDPTNASQFNISLMGPAAENLGEWQVLRNNILHLPAGGFPEAVWSSDGNFLAARLFHLPSKTSEVVLLGLEDTPMLYLMQDGTNLRFGR
;
A
#
# COMPACT_ATOMS: atom_id res chain seq x y z
N MET A 1 56.59 18.92 -57.41
CA MET A 1 57.70 18.93 -56.43
C MET A 1 57.04 18.90 -55.06
N LYS A 2 56.90 17.71 -54.47
CA LYS A 2 57.73 17.22 -53.35
C LYS A 2 57.58 18.10 -52.09
N THR A 3 56.74 17.69 -51.14
CA THR A 3 57.11 17.15 -49.79
C THR A 3 57.32 18.28 -48.74
N THR A 4 56.91 18.27 -47.46
CA THR A 4 56.37 17.26 -46.51
C THR A 4 56.32 17.91 -45.09
N ARG A 5 55.22 17.75 -44.31
CA ARG A 5 55.10 17.56 -42.81
C ARG A 5 55.68 18.64 -41.84
N ILE A 6 55.30 18.89 -40.56
CA ILE A 6 54.43 18.30 -39.49
C ILE A 6 54.40 19.24 -38.23
N LEU A 7 53.29 19.20 -37.44
CA LEU A 7 52.99 19.40 -35.98
C LEU A 7 53.47 20.59 -35.06
N PHE A 8 52.47 21.18 -34.33
CA PHE A 8 52.28 21.46 -32.85
C PHE A 8 53.42 22.12 -31.98
N PHE A 9 53.26 22.88 -30.86
CA PHE A 9 52.21 23.15 -29.84
C PHE A 9 52.62 24.37 -28.90
N ILE A 10 51.63 25.09 -28.32
CA ILE A 10 51.44 25.65 -26.92
C ILE A 10 52.18 26.88 -26.29
N LEU A 11 51.31 27.76 -25.71
CA LEU A 11 51.25 28.69 -24.53
C LEU A 11 52.36 29.70 -24.11
N ALA A 12 51.86 30.85 -23.60
CA ALA A 12 52.48 31.66 -22.55
C ALA A 12 51.44 32.23 -21.56
N ILE A 13 51.71 32.11 -20.24
CA ILE A 13 51.00 32.73 -19.10
C ILE A 13 51.95 33.74 -18.43
N PHE A 14 51.42 34.85 -17.90
CA PHE A 14 52.17 35.88 -17.13
C PHE A 14 51.76 35.89 -15.63
N MET A 15 52.75 36.00 -14.75
CA MET A 15 52.64 36.18 -13.28
C MET A 15 52.47 37.65 -12.87
N ILE A 16 51.80 37.90 -11.73
CA ILE A 16 52.09 39.01 -10.79
C ILE A 16 51.94 38.53 -9.34
N THR A 17 52.90 38.89 -8.49
CA THR A 17 53.02 38.64 -7.04
C THR A 17 52.78 39.92 -6.22
N VAL A 18 52.25 39.81 -4.99
CA VAL A 18 52.46 40.75 -3.86
C VAL A 18 52.44 40.00 -2.52
N ALA A 19 53.33 40.37 -1.59
CA ALA A 19 53.61 39.74 -0.29
C ALA A 19 53.42 40.71 0.90
N CYS A 20 53.12 40.16 2.10
CA CYS A 20 53.45 40.62 3.48
C CYS A 20 52.58 39.83 4.49
N GLY A 21 52.95 39.39 5.70
CA GLY A 21 54.14 39.46 6.55
C GLY A 21 53.79 38.79 7.91
N LEU A 22 54.75 38.12 8.57
CA LEU A 22 54.61 37.48 9.90
C LEU A 22 55.05 38.41 11.04
N PRO A 23 54.76 38.05 12.31
CA PRO A 23 55.87 37.81 13.25
C PRO A 23 55.67 36.66 14.25
N GLN A 24 56.81 36.15 14.76
CA GLN A 24 56.98 35.00 15.66
C GLN A 24 56.88 35.30 17.17
N GLY A 25 56.63 34.26 17.97
CA GLY A 25 56.99 34.16 19.39
C GLY A 25 57.11 32.69 19.85
N SER A 26 58.15 32.34 20.61
CA SER A 26 58.44 31.06 21.30
C SER A 26 58.96 31.43 22.71
N PRO A 27 58.93 30.60 23.80
CA PRO A 27 59.43 29.20 23.84
C PRO A 27 58.84 28.19 24.89
N THR A 28 59.16 26.89 24.72
CA THR A 28 59.41 25.79 25.72
C THR A 28 58.40 25.53 26.88
N SER A 29 57.92 24.32 27.23
CA SER A 29 58.59 23.01 27.42
C SER A 29 57.58 21.91 27.85
N THR A 30 58.05 20.66 27.73
CA THR A 30 57.59 19.38 28.30
C THR A 30 56.72 18.48 27.42
N SER A 31 57.32 17.32 27.15
CA SER A 31 56.88 16.17 26.37
C SER A 31 55.87 15.31 27.12
N ALA A 32 54.79 14.93 26.45
CA ALA A 32 53.97 13.75 26.75
C ALA A 32 53.93 12.86 25.48
N PRO A 33 53.90 11.52 25.62
CA PRO A 33 54.09 10.60 24.49
C PRO A 33 52.90 10.62 23.52
N ALA A 34 53.19 10.29 22.27
CA ALA A 34 52.22 10.15 21.19
C ALA A 34 51.10 9.20 21.58
N THR A 35 49.87 9.71 21.62
CA THR A 35 48.67 8.91 21.51
C THR A 35 48.29 8.94 20.03
N ASP A 36 48.28 7.77 19.40
CA ASP A 36 47.74 7.57 18.06
C ASP A 36 46.33 8.15 18.01
N LEU A 37 46.18 9.31 17.36
CA LEU A 37 44.89 9.73 16.87
C LEU A 37 44.57 8.79 15.70
N PRO A 38 43.47 8.03 15.74
CA PRO A 38 43.07 7.23 14.59
C PRO A 38 42.89 8.18 13.41
N LEU A 39 43.29 7.75 12.20
CA LEU A 39 42.85 8.38 10.97
C LEU A 39 41.34 8.59 11.10
N GLN A 40 40.90 9.85 11.15
CA GLN A 40 39.51 10.17 10.90
C GLN A 40 39.27 9.76 9.46
N THR A 41 38.72 8.56 9.28
CA THR A 41 37.91 8.26 8.11
C THR A 41 36.85 9.35 8.08
N LEU A 42 36.87 10.18 7.04
CA LEU A 42 35.74 11.04 6.74
C LEU A 42 34.47 10.19 6.86
N PRO A 43 33.40 10.69 7.49
CA PRO A 43 32.13 9.97 7.46
C PRO A 43 31.83 9.65 5.98
N PRO A 44 31.35 8.45 5.65
CA PRO A 44 30.82 8.22 4.32
C PRO A 44 29.82 9.35 4.05
N GLU A 45 29.97 10.01 2.89
CA GLU A 45 28.99 10.95 2.35
C GLU A 45 27.58 10.43 2.66
N PRO A 46 26.64 11.27 3.11
CA PRO A 46 25.27 10.83 3.30
C PRO A 46 24.77 10.32 1.94
N VAL A 47 24.67 9.00 1.80
CA VAL A 47 23.95 8.39 0.69
C VAL A 47 22.51 8.86 0.86
N LEU A 48 22.15 9.89 0.11
CA LEU A 48 20.77 10.30 -0.06
C LEU A 48 20.07 9.11 -0.71
N ASN A 49 19.43 8.28 0.12
CA ASN A 49 18.51 7.24 -0.32
C ASN A 49 17.29 7.92 -0.93
N LEU A 50 17.45 8.36 -2.18
CA LEU A 50 16.35 8.74 -3.04
C LEU A 50 15.67 7.43 -3.51
N PRO A 51 14.34 7.40 -3.67
CA PRO A 51 13.65 6.21 -4.14
C PRO A 51 14.25 5.76 -5.47
N ALA A 52 14.55 4.46 -5.57
CA ALA A 52 15.01 3.83 -6.79
C ALA A 52 14.06 4.20 -7.95
N VAL A 53 14.59 4.88 -8.94
CA VAL A 53 13.90 4.99 -10.23
C VAL A 53 14.37 3.79 -11.03
N ASP A 54 13.44 2.88 -11.32
CA ASP A 54 13.70 1.79 -12.26
C ASP A 54 13.93 2.40 -13.64
N GLY A 55 15.17 2.35 -14.11
CA GLY A 55 15.58 2.82 -15.42
C GLY A 55 17.09 2.68 -15.58
N GLU A 56 17.51 2.09 -16.69
CA GLU A 56 18.93 1.98 -17.05
C GLU A 56 19.29 3.14 -17.99
N ILE A 57 20.43 3.78 -17.75
CA ILE A 57 20.96 4.86 -18.59
C ILE A 57 22.21 4.31 -19.27
N ALA A 58 22.21 4.26 -20.60
CA ALA A 58 23.42 4.05 -21.38
C ALA A 58 24.13 5.40 -21.61
N PHE A 59 25.45 5.42 -21.56
CA PHE A 59 26.24 6.61 -21.85
C PHE A 59 27.61 6.18 -22.42
N ALA A 60 28.27 7.06 -23.15
CA ALA A 60 29.63 6.81 -23.63
C ALA A 60 30.65 7.38 -22.64
N SER A 61 31.70 6.61 -22.38
CA SER A 61 32.78 6.95 -21.47
C SER A 61 34.13 6.72 -22.13
N ASP A 62 35.09 7.63 -21.95
CA ASP A 62 36.49 7.42 -22.38
C ASP A 62 37.36 6.66 -21.35
N ARG A 63 36.72 6.07 -20.32
CA ARG A 63 37.38 5.20 -19.34
C ARG A 63 38.03 4.02 -20.05
N GLY A 64 39.37 3.96 -20.01
CA GLY A 64 40.15 2.80 -20.49
C GLY A 64 40.80 2.95 -21.87
N ASP A 65 41.38 4.13 -22.16
CA ASP A 65 42.11 4.49 -23.39
C ASP A 65 41.25 4.59 -24.68
N LYS A 66 39.96 4.23 -24.62
CA LYS A 66 39.03 4.18 -25.76
C LYS A 66 37.61 4.54 -25.32
N TRP A 67 36.82 5.11 -26.22
CA TRP A 67 35.39 5.34 -25.97
C TRP A 67 34.62 4.01 -25.89
N GLN A 68 33.86 3.82 -24.83
CA GLN A 68 33.02 2.65 -24.59
C GLN A 68 31.62 3.08 -24.18
N VAL A 69 30.61 2.27 -24.51
CA VAL A 69 29.26 2.47 -23.98
C VAL A 69 29.12 1.67 -22.70
N LEU A 70 28.79 2.38 -21.62
CA LEU A 70 28.46 1.83 -20.31
C LEU A 70 26.96 1.97 -20.06
N VAL A 71 26.45 1.17 -19.13
CA VAL A 71 25.09 1.25 -18.63
C VAL A 71 25.12 1.32 -17.11
N MET A 72 24.26 2.14 -16.51
CA MET A 72 24.09 2.24 -15.06
C MET A 72 22.60 2.38 -14.71
N ASN A 73 22.26 2.19 -13.44
CA ASN A 73 20.94 2.52 -12.93
C ASN A 73 20.77 4.05 -12.82
N ALA A 74 19.51 4.51 -12.80
CA ALA A 74 19.15 5.93 -12.66
C ALA A 74 19.54 6.59 -11.33
N ASP A 75 20.03 5.81 -10.36
CA ASP A 75 20.61 6.29 -9.09
C ASP A 75 22.16 6.31 -9.12
N GLY A 76 22.77 5.99 -10.27
CA GLY A 76 24.22 5.92 -10.47
C GLY A 76 24.85 4.58 -10.04
N SER A 77 24.07 3.62 -9.56
CA SER A 77 24.57 2.29 -9.19
C SER A 77 24.71 1.34 -10.38
N ASN A 78 25.39 0.21 -10.18
CA ASN A 78 25.54 -0.90 -11.12
C ASN A 78 26.10 -0.53 -12.50
N GLU A 79 27.03 0.41 -12.53
CA GLU A 79 27.75 0.79 -13.75
C GLU A 79 28.51 -0.42 -14.34
N THR A 80 28.19 -0.76 -15.59
CA THR A 80 28.76 -1.91 -16.31
C THR A 80 29.05 -1.54 -17.77
N SER A 81 30.20 -1.94 -18.30
CA SER A 81 30.54 -1.71 -19.72
C SER A 81 29.84 -2.72 -20.63
N LEU A 82 29.18 -2.23 -21.69
CA LEU A 82 28.56 -3.05 -22.73
C LEU A 82 29.52 -3.33 -23.90
N THR A 83 30.55 -2.50 -24.10
CA THR A 83 31.39 -2.53 -25.30
C THR A 83 32.89 -2.60 -25.03
N SER A 84 33.35 -3.06 -23.85
CA SER A 84 34.76 -2.93 -23.42
C SER A 84 35.81 -3.53 -24.36
N ASP A 85 35.42 -4.52 -25.17
CA ASP A 85 36.35 -5.33 -25.96
C ASP A 85 36.34 -5.00 -27.45
N TYR A 86 35.47 -4.08 -27.88
CA TYR A 86 35.16 -3.83 -29.29
C TYR A 86 35.40 -2.34 -29.57
N GLY A 87 36.07 -1.98 -30.67
CA GLY A 87 36.09 -0.61 -31.24
C GLY A 87 36.28 0.60 -30.29
N GLU A 88 35.79 1.75 -30.76
CA GLU A 88 35.50 2.96 -29.97
C GLU A 88 34.05 3.35 -30.29
N TYR A 89 33.20 3.52 -29.26
CA TYR A 89 31.76 3.71 -29.41
C TYR A 89 31.21 4.93 -28.67
N SER A 90 30.24 5.59 -29.29
CA SER A 90 29.62 6.83 -28.80
C SER A 90 28.16 6.92 -29.26
N TYR A 91 27.41 7.94 -28.80
CA TYR A 91 26.00 8.18 -29.14
C TYR A 91 25.11 6.93 -29.02
N PRO A 92 24.97 6.36 -27.81
CA PRO A 92 24.07 5.23 -27.61
C PRO A 92 22.61 5.65 -27.84
N ALA A 93 21.86 4.83 -28.58
CA ALA A 93 20.44 5.03 -28.81
C ALA A 93 19.69 3.70 -28.72
N TRP A 94 18.79 3.61 -27.74
CA TRP A 94 18.03 2.41 -27.47
C TRP A 94 16.92 2.19 -28.49
N SER A 95 16.76 0.95 -28.92
CA SER A 95 15.54 0.55 -29.61
C SER A 95 14.33 0.61 -28.66
N PRO A 96 13.10 0.82 -29.18
CA PRO A 96 11.90 1.02 -28.35
C PRO A 96 11.55 -0.15 -27.43
N ASP A 97 11.93 -1.37 -27.82
CA ASP A 97 11.75 -2.58 -27.02
C ASP A 97 12.84 -2.78 -25.95
N GLY A 98 13.88 -1.93 -25.96
CA GLY A 98 15.03 -2.01 -25.06
C GLY A 98 15.92 -3.23 -25.31
N GLN A 99 15.79 -3.93 -26.44
CA GLN A 99 16.54 -5.17 -26.73
C GLN A 99 17.73 -4.96 -27.66
N ARG A 100 17.83 -3.80 -28.29
CA ARG A 100 18.95 -3.42 -29.17
C ARG A 100 19.43 -2.02 -28.87
N LEU A 101 20.70 -1.79 -29.17
CA LEU A 101 21.37 -0.50 -29.02
C LEU A 101 22.03 -0.12 -30.36
N ALA A 102 21.67 1.03 -30.91
CA ALA A 102 22.40 1.66 -31.99
C ALA A 102 23.46 2.59 -31.40
N MET A 103 24.61 2.71 -32.06
CA MET A 103 25.73 3.51 -31.59
C MET A 103 26.60 3.96 -32.74
N ARG A 104 27.27 5.09 -32.58
CA ARG A 104 28.40 5.48 -33.44
C ARG A 104 29.59 4.57 -33.15
N ILE A 105 30.30 4.15 -34.20
CA ILE A 105 31.52 3.35 -34.13
C ILE A 105 32.64 4.04 -34.93
N ASP A 106 33.86 4.08 -34.40
CA ASP A 106 35.03 4.50 -35.16
C ASP A 106 35.55 3.38 -36.08
N ILE A 107 35.74 3.70 -37.36
CA ILE A 107 36.22 2.77 -38.40
C ILE A 107 37.41 3.39 -39.13
N GLY A 108 38.62 3.03 -38.71
CA GLY A 108 39.86 3.50 -39.32
C GLY A 108 40.11 4.99 -39.05
N THR A 109 39.89 5.85 -40.06
CA THR A 109 40.00 7.31 -39.93
C THR A 109 38.64 8.02 -40.05
N GLY A 110 37.54 7.29 -40.02
CA GLY A 110 36.17 7.83 -40.05
C GLY A 110 35.28 7.15 -39.02
N SER A 111 33.97 7.36 -39.13
CA SER A 111 32.96 6.73 -38.27
C SER A 111 31.90 5.99 -39.09
N GLY A 112 31.06 5.22 -38.42
CA GLY A 112 29.83 4.63 -38.93
C GLY A 112 28.80 4.45 -37.81
N VAL A 113 27.67 3.83 -38.13
CA VAL A 113 26.66 3.39 -37.15
C VAL A 113 26.75 1.87 -37.02
N ALA A 114 26.65 1.36 -35.80
CA ALA A 114 26.57 -0.06 -35.49
C ALA A 114 25.33 -0.37 -34.65
N ILE A 115 24.83 -1.61 -34.75
CA ILE A 115 23.74 -2.14 -33.93
C ILE A 115 24.27 -3.31 -33.12
N MET A 116 23.93 -3.33 -31.83
CA MET A 116 24.18 -4.42 -30.89
C MET A 116 22.86 -5.01 -30.39
N ASP A 117 22.79 -6.33 -30.26
CA ASP A 117 21.70 -7.02 -29.57
C ASP A 117 22.04 -7.17 -28.08
N LEU A 118 21.04 -7.03 -27.21
CA LEU A 118 21.19 -7.10 -25.76
C LEU A 118 20.42 -8.29 -25.19
N GLN A 119 20.98 -8.91 -24.15
CA GLN A 119 20.36 -10.01 -23.42
C GLN A 119 20.37 -9.74 -21.91
N GLY A 120 19.28 -10.07 -21.23
CA GLY A 120 19.14 -9.85 -19.78
C GLY A 120 18.61 -8.46 -19.40
N SER A 121 18.69 -8.15 -18.11
CA SER A 121 18.28 -6.88 -17.50
C SER A 121 19.01 -6.66 -16.17
N GLY A 122 19.18 -5.40 -15.75
CA GLY A 122 19.90 -5.04 -14.54
C GLY A 122 21.30 -5.62 -14.53
N ASP A 123 21.69 -6.23 -13.42
CA ASP A 123 23.01 -6.84 -13.21
C ASP A 123 23.36 -7.99 -14.18
N SER A 124 22.39 -8.49 -14.95
CA SER A 124 22.58 -9.55 -15.94
C SER A 124 22.61 -9.05 -17.39
N LEU A 125 22.45 -7.74 -17.60
CA LEU A 125 22.44 -7.15 -18.92
C LEU A 125 23.81 -7.29 -19.59
N SER A 126 23.81 -7.81 -20.81
CA SER A 126 25.02 -8.03 -21.61
C SER A 126 24.77 -7.78 -23.09
N GLY A 127 25.82 -7.35 -23.80
CA GLY A 127 25.79 -7.03 -25.21
C GLY A 127 26.45 -8.05 -26.12
N SER A 128 25.87 -8.24 -27.31
CA SER A 128 26.51 -8.97 -28.40
C SER A 128 27.66 -8.16 -29.01
N GLN A 129 28.38 -8.73 -29.97
CA GLN A 129 29.29 -7.96 -30.82
C GLN A 129 28.49 -6.92 -31.64
N PRO A 130 28.88 -5.63 -31.66
CA PRO A 130 28.27 -4.63 -32.53
C PRO A 130 28.51 -4.94 -34.00
N THR A 131 27.46 -4.82 -34.81
CA THR A 131 27.53 -4.98 -36.26
C THR A 131 27.41 -3.62 -36.93
N ALA A 132 28.48 -3.17 -37.60
CA ALA A 132 28.46 -1.92 -38.37
C ALA A 132 27.48 -2.02 -39.56
N ILE A 133 26.57 -1.05 -39.67
CA ILE A 133 25.57 -0.95 -40.74
C ILE A 133 25.96 0.11 -41.79
N THR A 134 26.89 1.01 -41.47
CA THR A 134 27.46 1.98 -42.42
C THR A 134 28.99 1.97 -42.38
N SER A 135 29.60 2.46 -43.46
CA SER A 135 31.06 2.63 -43.59
C SER A 135 31.47 4.05 -43.99
N ALA A 136 30.52 4.97 -44.09
CA ALA A 136 30.73 6.40 -44.34
C ALA A 136 30.58 7.16 -43.03
N PHE A 137 31.26 8.31 -42.90
CA PHE A 137 31.24 9.12 -41.68
C PHE A 137 29.79 9.39 -41.28
N SER A 138 29.36 8.80 -40.16
CA SER A 138 27.98 8.85 -39.69
C SER A 138 27.95 9.14 -38.19
N ASP A 139 26.88 9.80 -37.74
CA ASP A 139 26.74 10.25 -36.36
C ASP A 139 25.27 10.33 -35.89
N ALA A 140 25.07 10.37 -34.57
CA ALA A 140 23.80 10.57 -33.87
C ALA A 140 22.65 9.69 -34.39
N PRO A 141 22.74 8.35 -34.25
CA PRO A 141 21.62 7.48 -34.60
C PRO A 141 20.47 7.59 -33.60
N ASP A 142 19.24 7.51 -34.10
CA ASP A 142 18.03 7.39 -33.29
C ASP A 142 17.01 6.43 -33.92
N TRP A 143 16.20 5.78 -33.07
CA TRP A 143 15.28 4.72 -33.49
C TRP A 143 13.88 5.22 -33.82
N ALA A 144 13.27 4.54 -34.79
CA ALA A 144 11.82 4.57 -34.96
C ALA A 144 11.14 4.08 -33.69
N PRO A 145 10.02 4.67 -33.28
CA PRO A 145 9.23 4.14 -32.17
C PRO A 145 8.65 2.74 -32.46
N ASP A 146 8.62 2.30 -33.72
CA ASP A 146 8.26 0.93 -34.10
C ASP A 146 9.47 -0.03 -34.24
N GLY A 147 10.69 0.47 -34.05
CA GLY A 147 11.93 -0.30 -34.14
C GLY A 147 12.29 -0.80 -35.55
N SER A 148 11.58 -0.33 -36.59
CA SER A 148 11.77 -0.79 -37.98
C SER A 148 12.85 -0.02 -38.72
N GLN A 149 13.21 1.17 -38.24
CA GLN A 149 14.11 2.09 -38.92
C GLN A 149 15.00 2.85 -37.93
N LEU A 150 16.12 3.37 -38.45
CA LEU A 150 16.98 4.34 -37.77
C LEU A 150 17.03 5.62 -38.61
N VAL A 151 17.12 6.75 -37.94
CA VAL A 151 17.58 8.02 -38.52
C VAL A 151 18.99 8.31 -38.02
N PHE A 152 19.88 8.80 -38.87
CA PHE A 152 21.21 9.28 -38.47
C PHE A 152 21.76 10.25 -39.51
N LEU A 153 22.82 10.97 -39.15
CA LEU A 153 23.57 11.82 -40.06
C LEU A 153 24.62 10.99 -40.78
N SER A 154 24.82 11.21 -42.08
CA SER A 154 25.89 10.52 -42.82
C SER A 154 26.47 11.40 -43.90
N SER A 155 27.79 11.35 -44.12
CA SER A 155 28.50 12.00 -45.23
C SER A 155 28.56 11.12 -46.49
N GLY A 156 27.76 10.06 -46.56
CA GLY A 156 27.86 8.98 -47.54
C GLY A 156 27.41 9.37 -48.94
N ALA A 157 26.56 8.53 -49.56
CA ALA A 157 26.15 8.67 -50.95
C ALA A 157 25.44 10.02 -51.29
N PHE A 158 25.02 10.77 -50.27
CA PHE A 158 24.18 11.95 -50.38
C PHE A 158 24.84 13.24 -49.86
N GLY A 159 26.12 13.22 -49.48
CA GLY A 159 26.74 14.34 -48.71
C GLY A 159 26.26 14.34 -47.26
N TRP A 160 26.68 15.31 -46.44
CA TRP A 160 26.25 15.40 -45.02
C TRP A 160 24.75 15.71 -44.97
N ASP A 161 23.95 14.68 -44.66
CA ASP A 161 22.49 14.76 -44.63
C ASP A 161 21.91 13.70 -43.68
N MET A 162 20.60 13.80 -43.45
CA MET A 162 19.81 12.90 -42.64
C MET A 162 19.37 11.68 -43.46
N ILE A 163 19.71 10.48 -42.99
CA ILE A 163 19.52 9.22 -43.68
C ILE A 163 18.61 8.29 -42.86
N HIS A 164 17.65 7.68 -43.53
CA HIS A 164 16.92 6.52 -43.00
C HIS A 164 17.65 5.22 -43.34
N TYR A 165 17.75 4.34 -42.35
CA TYR A 165 18.14 2.94 -42.52
C TYR A 165 16.98 2.03 -42.16
N THR A 166 16.58 1.16 -43.08
CA THR A 166 15.54 0.16 -42.83
C THR A 166 16.15 -1.11 -42.25
N VAL A 167 15.78 -1.42 -41.00
CA VAL A 167 16.26 -2.59 -40.27
C VAL A 167 15.77 -3.87 -40.94
N GLY A 168 16.64 -4.88 -41.03
CA GLY A 168 16.36 -6.15 -41.71
C GLY A 168 16.65 -6.14 -43.22
N SER A 169 16.20 -5.13 -43.96
CA SER A 169 16.53 -5.02 -45.40
C SER A 169 17.91 -4.42 -45.66
N GLY A 170 18.40 -3.58 -44.74
CA GLY A 170 19.67 -2.86 -44.87
C GLY A 170 19.62 -1.68 -45.86
N THR A 171 18.43 -1.24 -46.26
CA THR A 171 18.25 -0.18 -47.28
C THR A 171 18.52 1.19 -46.68
N LEU A 172 19.31 2.02 -47.37
CA LEU A 172 19.56 3.42 -47.04
C LEU A 172 18.77 4.35 -47.98
N SER A 173 18.11 5.37 -47.42
CA SER A 173 17.43 6.41 -48.18
C SER A 173 17.63 7.79 -47.56
N GLN A 174 17.87 8.81 -48.38
CA GLN A 174 17.96 10.21 -47.96
C GLN A 174 16.57 10.77 -47.62
N ILE A 175 16.50 11.63 -46.59
CA ILE A 175 15.34 12.49 -46.36
C ILE A 175 15.62 13.85 -47.02
N PRO A 176 14.89 14.24 -48.08
CA PRO A 176 15.16 15.48 -48.78
C PRO A 176 14.67 16.69 -47.98
N GLY A 177 15.38 17.82 -48.12
CA GLY A 177 14.87 19.13 -47.68
C GLY A 177 15.52 19.72 -46.44
N PHE A 178 16.63 19.15 -45.96
CA PHE A 178 17.36 19.65 -44.81
C PHE A 178 18.64 20.42 -45.17
N SER A 179 19.13 21.26 -44.24
CA SER A 179 20.35 22.07 -44.38
C SER A 179 21.61 21.19 -44.33
N PRO A 180 22.72 21.52 -45.03
CA PRO A 180 23.99 20.79 -44.94
C PRO A 180 24.63 20.79 -43.54
N TRP A 181 24.05 21.47 -42.56
CA TRP A 181 24.51 21.53 -41.17
C TRP A 181 23.39 21.20 -40.19
N VAL A 182 22.79 20.01 -40.36
CA VAL A 182 21.89 19.41 -39.37
C VAL A 182 22.67 18.61 -38.32
N SER A 183 22.15 18.59 -37.10
CA SER A 183 22.66 17.80 -35.97
C SER A 183 21.54 17.09 -35.21
N ASP A 184 21.90 16.01 -34.50
CA ASP A 184 21.09 15.36 -33.45
C ASP A 184 19.62 15.08 -33.83
N PRO A 185 19.37 14.28 -34.89
CA PRO A 185 18.00 13.93 -35.25
C PRO A 185 17.35 13.06 -34.16
N ASN A 186 16.14 13.41 -33.75
CA ASN A 186 15.36 12.70 -32.76
C ASN A 186 13.92 12.47 -33.24
N TRP A 187 13.48 11.21 -33.26
CA TRP A 187 12.18 10.80 -33.75
C TRP A 187 11.09 11.10 -32.72
N SER A 188 9.96 11.64 -33.17
CA SER A 188 8.79 11.79 -32.30
C SER A 188 8.23 10.44 -31.84
N PRO A 189 7.71 10.32 -30.61
CA PRO A 189 7.16 9.06 -30.09
C PRO A 189 6.02 8.45 -30.93
N ASP A 190 5.30 9.28 -31.70
CA ASP A 190 4.23 8.83 -32.61
C ASP A 190 4.74 8.38 -34.01
N GLY A 191 6.04 8.52 -34.26
CA GLY A 191 6.72 8.10 -35.48
C GLY A 191 6.53 9.02 -36.68
N ARG A 192 5.90 10.18 -36.51
CA ARG A 192 5.49 11.04 -37.64
C ARG A 192 6.46 12.17 -37.96
N LYS A 193 7.26 12.61 -36.99
CA LYS A 193 8.11 13.79 -37.10
C LYS A 193 9.53 13.52 -36.64
N ILE A 194 10.45 14.36 -37.09
CA ILE A 194 11.84 14.38 -36.66
C ILE A 194 12.14 15.79 -36.16
N LEU A 195 12.74 15.85 -34.97
CA LEU A 195 13.27 17.03 -34.31
C LEU A 195 14.78 17.05 -34.49
N PHE A 196 15.38 18.20 -34.76
CA PHE A 196 16.82 18.30 -35.04
C PHE A 196 17.32 19.74 -34.86
N GLY A 197 18.63 19.89 -34.64
CA GLY A 197 19.31 21.17 -34.73
C GLY A 197 19.70 21.48 -36.17
N ALA A 198 19.65 22.75 -36.58
CA ALA A 198 20.16 23.15 -37.90
C ALA A 198 20.75 24.57 -37.91
N ASP A 199 21.97 24.68 -38.44
CA ASP A 199 22.55 25.98 -38.83
C ASP A 199 22.21 26.24 -40.31
N VAL A 200 21.14 27.01 -40.53
CA VAL A 200 20.61 27.29 -41.88
C VAL A 200 21.44 28.37 -42.61
N ASN A 201 22.11 29.26 -41.87
CA ASN A 201 22.84 30.40 -42.45
C ASN A 201 24.35 30.18 -42.49
N ASN A 202 24.85 29.08 -41.92
CA ASN A 202 26.27 28.78 -41.76
C ASN A 202 27.01 29.92 -41.04
N ASP A 203 26.39 30.46 -39.99
CA ASP A 203 26.92 31.52 -39.14
C ASP A 203 27.36 31.00 -37.75
N GLY A 204 27.24 29.68 -37.51
CA GLY A 204 27.54 29.04 -36.24
C GLY A 204 26.38 29.07 -35.25
N ASN A 205 25.20 29.55 -35.67
CA ASN A 205 24.00 29.66 -34.86
C ASN A 205 22.99 28.59 -35.30
N SER A 206 22.94 27.49 -34.55
CA SER A 206 21.96 26.43 -34.75
C SER A 206 20.67 26.76 -34.02
N ASP A 207 19.53 26.65 -34.70
CA ASP A 207 18.19 26.71 -34.11
C ASP A 207 17.55 25.31 -34.11
N ILE A 208 16.45 25.13 -33.35
CA ILE A 208 15.70 23.87 -33.28
C ILE A 208 14.59 23.83 -34.33
N PHE A 209 14.57 22.76 -35.11
CA PHE A 209 13.60 22.52 -36.19
C PHE A 209 12.85 21.21 -36.01
N ILE A 210 11.65 21.16 -36.58
CA ILE A 210 10.83 19.97 -36.68
C ILE A 210 10.33 19.79 -38.12
N ALA A 211 10.29 18.57 -38.61
CA ALA A 211 9.72 18.22 -39.92
C ALA A 211 9.01 16.86 -39.87
N ASN A 212 8.21 16.56 -40.88
CA ASN A 212 7.67 15.21 -41.06
C ASN A 212 8.79 14.25 -41.50
N VAL A 213 8.62 12.95 -41.24
CA VAL A 213 9.59 11.91 -41.62
C VAL A 213 9.86 11.81 -43.14
N ASP A 214 9.02 12.40 -43.98
CA ASP A 214 9.21 12.48 -45.43
C ASP A 214 9.95 13.77 -45.88
N GLY A 215 10.39 14.59 -44.92
CA GLY A 215 11.06 15.89 -45.15
C GLY A 215 10.10 17.05 -45.38
N SER A 216 8.79 16.81 -45.46
CA SER A 216 7.80 17.88 -45.62
C SER A 216 7.49 18.60 -44.31
N GLY A 217 6.83 19.76 -44.38
CA GLY A 217 6.31 20.44 -43.18
C GLY A 217 7.38 21.03 -42.26
N LEU A 218 8.57 21.32 -42.78
CA LEU A 218 9.67 21.95 -42.04
C LEU A 218 9.19 23.22 -41.31
N THR A 219 9.37 23.22 -39.99
CA THR A 219 8.98 24.30 -39.07
C THR A 219 10.15 24.61 -38.15
N GLN A 220 10.52 25.89 -38.08
CA GLN A 220 11.48 26.41 -37.12
C GLN A 220 10.77 26.67 -35.79
N LEU A 221 11.22 26.05 -34.69
CA LEU A 221 10.60 26.18 -33.36
C LEU A 221 11.21 27.33 -32.55
N THR A 222 12.50 27.55 -32.69
CA THR A 222 13.26 28.60 -32.01
C THR A 222 13.94 29.51 -33.04
N LYS A 223 14.15 30.78 -32.68
CA LYS A 223 14.74 31.76 -33.61
C LYS A 223 15.49 32.83 -32.82
N ASN A 224 16.78 32.58 -32.62
CA ASN A 224 17.60 33.36 -31.71
C ASN A 224 18.93 33.75 -32.35
N ASP A 225 19.77 34.49 -31.62
CA ASP A 225 21.13 34.89 -32.06
C ASP A 225 22.23 34.09 -31.32
N TYR A 226 21.89 32.94 -30.74
CA TYR A 226 22.79 32.09 -29.97
C TYR A 226 22.53 30.61 -30.23
N TYR A 227 23.59 29.81 -30.14
CA TYR A 227 23.58 28.39 -30.45
C TYR A 227 22.58 27.59 -29.59
N GLU A 228 21.81 26.72 -30.24
CA GLU A 228 20.94 25.72 -29.65
C GLU A 228 21.18 24.34 -30.26
N GLY A 229 21.07 23.28 -29.44
CA GLY A 229 21.37 21.92 -29.90
C GLY A 229 20.83 20.80 -29.01
N SER A 230 21.17 19.57 -29.38
CA SER A 230 20.80 18.32 -28.70
C SER A 230 19.32 18.23 -28.28
N PRO A 231 18.35 18.46 -29.19
CA PRO A 231 16.94 18.46 -28.81
C PRO A 231 16.39 17.03 -28.64
N SER A 232 15.52 16.83 -27.66
CA SER A 232 14.92 15.51 -27.34
C SER A 232 13.44 15.62 -26.98
N TRP A 233 12.63 14.70 -27.52
CA TRP A 233 11.20 14.57 -27.22
C TRP A 233 10.95 13.99 -25.82
N SER A 234 9.94 14.53 -25.13
CA SER A 234 9.34 13.82 -24.01
C SER A 234 8.60 12.57 -24.51
N PRO A 235 8.47 11.50 -23.69
CA PRO A 235 7.84 10.24 -24.13
C PRO A 235 6.37 10.37 -24.56
N ASP A 236 5.67 11.37 -24.03
CA ASP A 236 4.28 11.70 -24.40
C ASP A 236 4.17 12.57 -25.68
N GLY A 237 5.30 13.00 -26.23
CA GLY A 237 5.41 13.85 -27.41
C GLY A 237 4.95 15.30 -27.22
N GLN A 238 4.67 15.73 -25.98
CA GLN A 238 4.12 17.06 -25.69
C GLN A 238 5.18 18.14 -25.47
N ARG A 239 6.37 17.75 -25.00
CA ARG A 239 7.45 18.65 -24.63
C ARG A 239 8.75 18.28 -25.34
N ILE A 240 9.63 19.27 -25.43
CA ILE A 240 10.96 19.16 -26.00
C ILE A 240 11.94 19.73 -24.98
N VAL A 241 13.01 19.00 -24.68
CA VAL A 241 14.19 19.54 -23.98
C VAL A 241 15.29 19.81 -25.01
N PHE A 242 16.07 20.86 -24.83
CA PHE A 242 17.22 21.20 -25.67
C PHE A 242 18.21 22.06 -24.89
N SER A 243 19.45 22.19 -25.38
CA SER A 243 20.45 23.09 -24.79
C SER A 243 20.52 24.40 -25.56
N ALA A 244 20.79 25.51 -24.86
CA ALA A 244 20.93 26.82 -25.47
C ALA A 244 22.01 27.67 -24.78
N GLN A 245 22.81 28.40 -25.57
CA GLN A 245 23.88 29.26 -25.06
C GLN A 245 23.42 30.71 -24.82
N ALA A 246 22.25 30.88 -24.19
CA ALA A 246 21.62 32.18 -24.03
C ALA A 246 22.40 33.14 -23.09
N ASN A 247 23.17 32.59 -22.14
CA ASN A 247 23.79 33.34 -21.04
C ASN A 247 25.34 33.32 -21.05
N GLY A 248 25.95 32.80 -22.12
CA GLY A 248 27.40 32.65 -22.26
C GLY A 248 27.93 31.25 -21.93
N ASN A 249 27.16 30.48 -21.15
CA ASN A 249 27.26 29.03 -20.96
C ASN A 249 26.04 28.34 -21.59
N GLN A 250 26.10 27.03 -21.81
CA GLN A 250 24.94 26.23 -22.23
C GLN A 250 24.06 25.88 -21.02
N ASP A 251 22.78 26.20 -21.09
CA ASP A 251 21.78 25.77 -20.11
C ASP A 251 20.73 24.89 -20.81
N LEU A 252 20.03 24.04 -20.05
CA LEU A 252 18.90 23.27 -20.56
C LEU A 252 17.61 24.09 -20.53
N PHE A 253 16.81 23.96 -21.59
CA PHE A 253 15.49 24.57 -21.73
C PHE A 253 14.44 23.53 -22.11
N ILE A 254 13.20 23.75 -21.66
CA ILE A 254 12.04 22.97 -22.05
C ILE A 254 11.03 23.87 -22.76
N MET A 255 10.41 23.38 -23.83
CA MET A 255 9.29 24.01 -24.51
C MET A 255 8.21 22.97 -24.88
N ASN A 256 7.04 23.43 -25.27
CA ASN A 256 6.01 22.60 -25.87
C ASN A 256 6.39 22.21 -27.30
N GLN A 257 5.78 21.14 -27.83
CA GLN A 257 5.95 20.66 -29.21
C GLN A 257 5.78 21.76 -30.28
N ASP A 258 4.98 22.78 -30.01
CA ASP A 258 4.70 23.89 -30.93
C ASP A 258 5.64 25.10 -30.77
N GLY A 259 6.66 24.99 -29.91
CA GLY A 259 7.62 26.05 -29.58
C GLY A 259 7.15 27.02 -28.50
N SER A 260 5.93 26.88 -27.97
CA SER A 260 5.43 27.72 -26.89
C SER A 260 5.92 27.27 -25.50
N GLY A 261 5.72 28.10 -24.48
CA GLY A 261 5.95 27.69 -23.08
C GLY A 261 7.43 27.51 -22.69
N LEU A 262 8.35 28.16 -23.40
CA LEU A 262 9.78 28.09 -23.14
C LEU A 262 10.12 28.42 -21.68
N THR A 263 10.83 27.49 -21.01
CA THR A 263 11.23 27.58 -19.61
C THR A 263 12.68 27.11 -19.49
N GLN A 264 13.52 27.87 -18.80
CA GLN A 264 14.89 27.46 -18.44
C GLN A 264 14.84 26.43 -17.31
N LEU A 265 15.54 25.32 -17.48
CA LEU A 265 15.55 24.18 -16.57
C LEU A 265 16.78 24.16 -15.64
N THR A 266 17.96 24.48 -16.18
CA THR A 266 19.22 24.59 -15.41
C THR A 266 19.72 26.03 -15.41
N THR A 267 20.47 26.41 -14.37
CA THR A 267 20.98 27.79 -14.20
C THR A 267 22.39 27.83 -13.63
N ASP A 268 23.15 26.74 -13.71
CA ASP A 268 24.52 26.75 -13.19
C ASP A 268 25.46 27.50 -14.14
N PRO A 269 26.57 28.09 -13.68
CA PRO A 269 27.56 28.67 -14.58
C PRO A 269 28.33 27.66 -15.45
N ALA A 270 28.17 26.36 -15.21
CA ALA A 270 28.70 25.30 -16.06
C ALA A 270 27.92 25.17 -17.38
N ASP A 271 28.43 24.33 -18.28
CA ASP A 271 27.75 23.98 -19.52
C ASP A 271 26.93 22.71 -19.29
N GLU A 272 25.63 22.77 -19.57
CA GLU A 272 24.69 21.65 -19.58
C GLU A 272 24.10 21.37 -20.97
N PHE A 273 24.24 20.14 -21.44
CA PHE A 273 23.81 19.74 -22.79
C PHE A 273 23.57 18.22 -22.90
N ASP A 274 23.26 17.71 -24.10
CA ASP A 274 22.99 16.28 -24.39
C ASP A 274 21.92 15.67 -23.47
N ALA A 275 20.77 16.34 -23.37
CA ALA A 275 19.68 15.92 -22.50
C ALA A 275 18.84 14.79 -23.10
N ALA A 276 18.44 13.83 -22.26
CA ALA A 276 17.57 12.70 -22.62
C ALA A 276 16.49 12.47 -21.57
N TRP A 277 15.25 12.30 -22.02
CA TRP A 277 14.10 12.04 -21.15
C TRP A 277 14.08 10.60 -20.61
N SER A 278 13.67 10.45 -19.35
CA SER A 278 13.31 9.15 -18.79
C SER A 278 12.03 8.62 -19.45
N PRO A 279 11.83 7.28 -19.53
CA PRO A 279 10.69 6.69 -20.24
C PRO A 279 9.32 7.06 -19.66
N ASP A 280 9.28 7.42 -18.36
CA ASP A 280 8.08 7.88 -17.67
C ASP A 280 7.84 9.39 -17.79
N GLY A 281 8.76 10.13 -18.41
CA GLY A 281 8.70 11.58 -18.59
C GLY A 281 8.90 12.39 -17.30
N GLY A 282 9.31 11.75 -16.19
CA GLY A 282 9.48 12.39 -14.89
C GLY A 282 10.84 13.04 -14.70
N ARG A 283 11.88 12.57 -15.42
CA ARG A 283 13.27 12.99 -15.25
C ARG A 283 13.96 13.20 -16.59
N ILE A 284 15.08 13.91 -16.52
CA ILE A 284 15.98 14.21 -17.64
C ILE A 284 17.39 13.86 -17.19
N ALA A 285 18.08 13.01 -17.94
CA ALA A 285 19.53 12.81 -17.79
C ALA A 285 20.25 13.79 -18.73
N PHE A 286 21.37 14.33 -18.32
CA PHE A 286 22.12 15.32 -19.10
C PHE A 286 23.60 15.30 -18.75
N VAL A 287 24.40 15.97 -19.56
CA VAL A 287 25.82 16.18 -19.31
C VAL A 287 26.02 17.54 -18.65
N SER A 288 26.88 17.63 -17.64
CA SER A 288 27.37 18.91 -17.10
C SER A 288 28.89 18.93 -16.98
N THR A 289 29.50 20.11 -17.20
CA THR A 289 30.91 20.40 -16.88
C THR A 289 31.12 20.81 -15.42
N ARG A 290 30.05 20.87 -14.64
CA ARG A 290 30.10 21.21 -13.22
C ARG A 290 30.88 20.14 -12.48
N ASN A 291 32.03 20.48 -11.91
CA ASN A 291 32.79 19.52 -11.11
C ASN A 291 33.47 20.15 -9.89
N GLU A 292 33.60 19.34 -8.82
CA GLU A 292 34.16 19.75 -7.53
C GLU A 292 35.70 19.66 -7.49
N ASN A 293 36.30 18.97 -8.46
CA ASN A 293 37.74 18.69 -8.57
C ASN A 293 38.47 19.60 -9.58
N ASN A 294 37.73 20.43 -10.33
CA ASN A 294 38.25 21.51 -11.19
C ASN A 294 39.16 21.03 -12.33
N ASP A 295 38.94 19.80 -12.84
CA ASP A 295 39.64 19.20 -13.98
C ASP A 295 38.92 19.43 -15.34
N GLY A 296 37.68 19.92 -15.33
CA GLY A 296 36.91 20.30 -16.52
C GLY A 296 36.38 19.14 -17.37
N ASN A 297 36.20 17.95 -16.80
CA ASN A 297 35.62 16.79 -17.49
C ASN A 297 34.08 16.85 -17.58
N TYR A 298 33.48 15.99 -18.41
CA TYR A 298 32.03 15.86 -18.57
C TYR A 298 31.48 14.71 -17.74
N GLU A 299 30.36 14.94 -17.06
CA GLU A 299 29.74 13.97 -16.15
C GLU A 299 28.23 13.90 -16.37
N ILE A 300 27.64 12.74 -16.08
CA ILE A 300 26.20 12.52 -16.20
C ILE A 300 25.48 12.97 -14.93
N TYR A 301 24.44 13.76 -15.12
CA TYR A 301 23.52 14.25 -14.11
C TYR A 301 22.09 13.84 -14.45
N VAL A 302 21.22 13.85 -13.45
CA VAL A 302 19.78 13.70 -13.59
C VAL A 302 19.06 14.80 -12.84
N ILE A 303 18.00 15.33 -13.42
CA ILE A 303 17.11 16.34 -12.83
C ILE A 303 15.65 15.92 -13.06
N ASN A 304 14.74 16.33 -12.19
CA ASN A 304 13.31 16.18 -12.46
C ASN A 304 12.89 17.10 -13.61
N ALA A 305 11.83 16.72 -14.33
CA ALA A 305 11.30 17.49 -15.45
C ALA A 305 10.74 18.88 -15.07
N ASP A 306 10.57 19.16 -13.77
CA ASP A 306 10.20 20.46 -13.21
C ASP A 306 11.41 21.29 -12.74
N GLY A 307 12.62 20.77 -12.91
CA GLY A 307 13.88 21.42 -12.49
C GLY A 307 14.30 21.11 -11.05
N SER A 308 13.57 20.28 -10.30
CA SER A 308 13.94 19.94 -8.93
C SER A 308 14.89 18.74 -8.85
N SER A 309 15.49 18.55 -7.67
CA SER A 309 16.17 17.30 -7.30
C SER A 309 17.30 16.87 -8.25
N GLU A 310 18.08 17.83 -8.71
CA GLU A 310 19.29 17.57 -9.48
C GLU A 310 20.28 16.69 -8.68
N MET A 311 20.86 15.70 -9.36
CA MET A 311 21.81 14.74 -8.79
C MET A 311 22.89 14.38 -9.82
N ARG A 312 24.16 14.36 -9.38
CA ARG A 312 25.28 13.82 -10.15
C ARG A 312 25.29 12.29 -10.09
N LEU A 313 25.37 11.61 -11.23
CA LEU A 313 25.41 10.15 -11.30
C LEU A 313 26.83 9.59 -11.48
N THR A 314 27.69 10.25 -12.25
CA THR A 314 29.08 9.84 -12.47
C THR A 314 30.05 10.82 -11.82
N ASN A 315 31.15 10.32 -11.25
CA ASN A 315 32.20 11.15 -10.65
C ASN A 315 33.56 10.49 -10.76
N ASN A 316 34.32 10.85 -11.79
CA ASN A 316 35.57 10.20 -12.14
C ASN A 316 36.49 11.17 -12.92
N GLN A 317 37.65 10.72 -13.41
CA GLN A 317 38.58 11.56 -14.18
C GLN A 317 38.37 11.52 -15.70
N SER A 318 37.46 10.66 -16.14
CA SER A 318 37.15 10.43 -17.55
C SER A 318 35.96 11.27 -17.98
N THR A 319 35.73 11.29 -19.29
CA THR A 319 34.64 12.03 -19.93
C THR A 319 33.45 11.10 -20.14
N ASP A 320 32.30 11.46 -19.57
CA ASP A 320 31.03 10.73 -19.73
C ASP A 320 30.01 11.60 -20.51
N ARG A 321 29.47 11.08 -21.62
CA ARG A 321 28.59 11.83 -22.56
C ARG A 321 27.45 11.00 -23.15
N TRP A 322 26.51 11.71 -23.78
CA TRP A 322 25.38 11.19 -24.54
C TRP A 322 24.54 10.17 -23.76
N PRO A 323 23.96 10.58 -22.61
CA PRO A 323 23.08 9.70 -21.86
C PRO A 323 21.84 9.35 -22.70
N ALA A 324 21.43 8.08 -22.64
CA ALA A 324 20.24 7.58 -23.29
C ALA A 324 19.53 6.59 -22.36
N TRP A 325 18.28 6.89 -22.04
CA TRP A 325 17.45 6.03 -21.19
C TRP A 325 17.01 4.79 -21.95
N ARG A 326 17.17 3.62 -21.31
CA ARG A 326 16.55 2.39 -21.79
C ARG A 326 15.04 2.53 -21.65
N PRO A 327 14.27 2.35 -22.73
CA PRO A 327 12.82 2.26 -22.62
C PRO A 327 12.45 1.13 -21.66
N GLY A 328 11.70 1.43 -20.61
CA GLY A 328 11.04 0.38 -19.83
C GLY A 328 10.12 -0.37 -20.79
N SER A 329 10.20 -1.70 -20.84
CA SER A 329 9.58 -2.56 -21.86
C SER A 329 8.21 -2.06 -22.33
N THR A 330 8.21 -1.24 -23.37
CA THR A 330 7.03 -0.67 -24.02
C THR A 330 7.11 -1.14 -25.47
N ALA A 331 6.80 -2.42 -25.66
CA ALA A 331 6.66 -2.98 -26.99
C ALA A 331 5.54 -2.25 -27.72
N ALA A 332 5.90 -1.43 -28.68
CA ALA A 332 5.00 -0.97 -29.73
C ALA A 332 4.32 -2.18 -30.37
N GLY A 333 2.98 -2.20 -30.36
CA GLY A 333 2.19 -3.09 -31.24
C GLY A 333 1.63 -4.38 -30.64
N GLN A 334 1.68 -4.63 -29.33
CA GLN A 334 0.69 -5.54 -28.74
C GLN A 334 -0.58 -4.77 -28.44
N GLN A 335 -1.71 -5.30 -28.90
CA GLN A 335 -3.05 -4.81 -28.58
C GLN A 335 -3.13 -4.52 -27.08
N ALA A 336 -3.19 -3.23 -26.72
CA ALA A 336 -3.07 -2.78 -25.34
C ALA A 336 -4.12 -3.52 -24.52
N CYS A 337 -3.64 -4.31 -23.58
CA CYS A 337 -4.50 -4.90 -22.61
C CYS A 337 -5.14 -3.74 -21.81
N GLN A 338 -6.48 -3.69 -21.77
CA GLN A 338 -7.19 -2.62 -21.07
C GLN A 338 -7.08 -2.83 -19.55
N SER A 339 -6.21 -2.06 -18.90
CA SER A 339 -6.11 -2.01 -17.45
C SER A 339 -7.33 -1.28 -16.88
N GLN A 340 -8.00 -1.90 -15.90
CA GLN A 340 -9.10 -1.28 -15.17
C GLN A 340 -9.17 -1.95 -13.80
N ALA A 341 -9.41 -1.16 -12.77
CA ALA A 341 -9.54 -1.67 -11.42
C ALA A 341 -10.74 -1.03 -10.72
N ALA A 342 -11.34 -1.75 -9.79
CA ALA A 342 -12.37 -1.21 -8.92
C ALA A 342 -11.86 -1.18 -7.48
N TYR A 343 -12.01 -0.03 -6.81
CA TYR A 343 -11.93 0.00 -5.36
C TYR A 343 -13.09 -0.80 -4.78
N SER A 344 -12.79 -1.80 -3.96
CA SER A 344 -13.80 -2.64 -3.34
C SER A 344 -14.12 -2.17 -1.92
N ALA A 345 -13.11 -2.01 -1.07
CA ALA A 345 -13.30 -1.65 0.34
C ALA A 345 -12.00 -1.26 1.05
N ASP A 346 -12.16 -0.56 2.18
CA ASP A 346 -11.15 -0.47 3.23
C ASP A 346 -11.17 -1.75 4.05
N VAL A 347 -10.13 -2.59 3.89
CA VAL A 347 -9.97 -3.81 4.71
C VAL A 347 -9.49 -3.42 6.10
N THR A 348 -8.60 -2.45 6.20
CA THR A 348 -8.28 -1.84 7.49
C THR A 348 -8.51 -0.34 7.50
N ILE A 349 -8.69 0.20 8.71
CA ILE A 349 -8.69 1.64 9.01
C ILE A 349 -9.72 2.38 8.13
N PRO A 350 -11.02 2.21 8.39
CA PRO A 350 -12.04 2.89 7.62
C PRO A 350 -11.94 4.41 7.79
N ALA A 351 -12.52 5.14 6.84
CA ALA A 351 -12.67 6.59 6.95
C ALA A 351 -13.27 6.99 8.32
N GLY A 352 -12.67 8.01 8.96
CA GLY A 352 -13.07 8.50 10.30
C GLY A 352 -12.29 7.90 11.48
N THR A 353 -11.43 6.90 11.24
CA THR A 353 -10.53 6.37 12.27
C THR A 353 -9.59 7.48 12.79
N ARG A 354 -9.47 7.58 14.12
CA ARG A 354 -8.62 8.57 14.80
C ARG A 354 -7.36 7.92 15.35
N PHE A 355 -6.25 8.64 15.42
CA PHE A 355 -4.96 8.10 15.84
C PHE A 355 -4.31 8.97 16.92
N ALA A 356 -3.53 8.34 17.80
CA ALA A 356 -2.56 9.05 18.63
C ALA A 356 -1.34 9.45 17.78
N THR A 357 -0.68 10.54 18.12
CA THR A 357 0.53 11.02 17.43
C THR A 357 1.63 9.95 17.37
N GLN A 358 2.38 9.89 16.27
CA GLN A 358 3.50 8.94 16.06
C GLN A 358 3.14 7.45 16.24
N THR A 359 1.90 7.07 15.97
CA THR A 359 1.46 5.67 15.98
C THR A 359 1.68 5.03 14.62
N SER A 360 2.36 3.88 14.58
CA SER A 360 2.45 3.05 13.38
C SER A 360 1.17 2.24 13.17
N PHE A 361 0.67 2.20 11.94
CA PHE A 361 -0.52 1.46 11.57
C PHE A 361 -0.42 0.93 10.13
N THR A 362 -1.16 -0.14 9.85
CA THR A 362 -1.21 -0.74 8.51
C THR A 362 -2.56 -0.44 7.86
N LYS A 363 -2.54 0.28 6.74
CA LYS A 363 -3.72 0.50 5.90
C LYS A 363 -3.75 -0.57 4.81
N VAL A 364 -4.91 -1.20 4.66
CA VAL A 364 -5.14 -2.24 3.65
C VAL A 364 -6.34 -1.86 2.82
N TRP A 365 -6.12 -1.71 1.51
CA TRP A 365 -7.19 -1.50 0.54
C TRP A 365 -7.44 -2.78 -0.24
N ARG A 366 -8.71 -3.10 -0.47
CA ARG A 366 -9.09 -4.16 -1.40
C ARG A 366 -9.42 -3.58 -2.74
N LEU A 367 -8.77 -4.10 -3.77
CA LEU A 367 -9.05 -3.79 -5.16
C LEU A 367 -9.50 -5.04 -5.89
N GLU A 368 -10.33 -4.85 -6.91
CA GLU A 368 -10.66 -5.88 -7.90
C GLU A 368 -10.05 -5.49 -9.24
N ASN A 369 -9.40 -6.43 -9.89
CA ASN A 369 -8.95 -6.27 -11.26
C ASN A 369 -10.14 -6.52 -12.20
N THR A 370 -10.77 -5.45 -12.67
CA THR A 370 -11.94 -5.49 -13.57
C THR A 370 -11.56 -5.37 -15.04
N GLY A 371 -10.27 -5.14 -15.32
CA GLY A 371 -9.72 -5.04 -16.66
C GLY A 371 -9.47 -6.39 -17.31
N GLN A 372 -8.64 -6.38 -18.34
CA GLN A 372 -8.27 -7.58 -19.11
C GLN A 372 -6.84 -8.07 -18.77
N CYS A 373 -6.11 -7.35 -17.92
CA CYS A 373 -4.67 -7.53 -17.73
C CYS A 373 -4.37 -8.13 -16.39
N THR A 374 -3.49 -9.12 -16.33
CA THR A 374 -2.93 -9.54 -15.04
C THR A 374 -2.09 -8.40 -14.47
N PHE A 375 -2.41 -7.90 -13.28
CA PHE A 375 -1.54 -6.95 -12.58
C PHE A 375 -0.38 -7.70 -11.97
N THR A 376 0.86 -7.38 -12.31
CA THR A 376 2.04 -8.02 -11.71
C THR A 376 2.88 -7.02 -10.92
N PRO A 377 3.69 -7.48 -9.94
CA PRO A 377 4.52 -6.58 -9.13
C PRO A 377 5.45 -5.67 -9.93
N ASN A 378 5.84 -6.10 -11.14
CA ASN A 378 6.78 -5.37 -12.00
C ASN A 378 6.06 -4.47 -13.03
N THR A 379 4.74 -4.62 -13.18
CA THR A 379 3.95 -3.91 -14.20
C THR A 379 2.89 -3.01 -13.62
N PHE A 380 2.49 -3.20 -12.37
CA PHE A 380 1.55 -2.31 -11.70
C PHE A 380 2.09 -1.93 -10.32
N ARG A 381 1.86 -0.68 -9.93
CA ARG A 381 2.32 -0.15 -8.64
C ARG A 381 1.34 0.89 -8.11
N LEU A 382 1.17 0.92 -6.80
CA LEU A 382 0.46 1.99 -6.12
C LEU A 382 1.47 3.10 -5.81
N ARG A 383 1.19 4.34 -6.23
CA ARG A 383 2.09 5.49 -6.04
C ARG A 383 1.39 6.58 -5.24
N PHE A 384 2.10 7.18 -4.30
CA PHE A 384 1.67 8.40 -3.60
C PHE A 384 1.60 9.59 -4.58
N VAL A 385 0.53 10.38 -4.49
CA VAL A 385 0.27 11.48 -5.44
C VAL A 385 0.25 12.82 -4.73
N ASP A 386 -0.51 12.95 -3.64
CA ASP A 386 -0.61 14.20 -2.88
C ASP A 386 -1.00 13.96 -1.41
N GLY A 387 -0.91 15.01 -0.60
CA GLY A 387 -1.20 15.00 0.83
C GLY A 387 0.05 14.73 1.67
N GLU A 388 -0.09 13.98 2.75
CA GLU A 388 1.00 13.60 3.65
C GLU A 388 1.45 12.16 3.38
N LEU A 389 2.76 11.95 3.25
CA LEU A 389 3.32 10.61 3.00
C LEU A 389 3.28 9.71 4.25
N MET A 390 3.32 10.30 5.46
CA MET A 390 3.21 9.59 6.74
C MET A 390 4.19 8.41 6.88
N ASP A 391 5.45 8.64 6.51
CA ASP A 391 6.55 7.66 6.49
C ASP A 391 6.32 6.40 5.62
N ALA A 392 5.28 6.39 4.77
CA ALA A 392 5.08 5.31 3.81
C ALA A 392 6.05 5.41 2.62
N PRO A 393 6.42 4.29 1.96
CA PRO A 393 7.15 4.33 0.71
C PRO A 393 6.35 5.01 -0.41
N VAL A 394 6.96 5.90 -1.19
CA VAL A 394 6.29 6.63 -2.29
C VAL A 394 5.67 5.69 -3.34
N VAL A 395 6.24 4.50 -3.52
CA VAL A 395 5.76 3.47 -4.45
C VAL A 395 5.65 2.13 -3.72
N ILE A 396 4.53 1.45 -3.92
CA ILE A 396 4.22 0.12 -3.37
C ILE A 396 3.98 -0.84 -4.53
N PRO A 397 4.81 -1.88 -4.70
CA PRO A 397 4.58 -2.89 -5.74
C PRO A 397 3.31 -3.71 -5.45
N MET A 398 2.72 -4.30 -6.48
CA MET A 398 1.63 -5.25 -6.24
C MET A 398 2.13 -6.43 -5.38
N PRO A 399 1.33 -6.94 -4.44
CA PRO A 399 1.76 -8.04 -3.55
C PRO A 399 1.90 -9.39 -4.28
N GLY A 400 1.47 -9.48 -5.53
CA GLY A 400 1.56 -10.67 -6.38
C GLY A 400 0.90 -10.44 -7.73
N ALA A 401 0.82 -11.49 -8.55
CA ALA A 401 0.08 -11.46 -9.81
C ALA A 401 -1.43 -11.55 -9.57
N ILE A 402 -2.21 -10.61 -10.08
CA ILE A 402 -3.66 -10.47 -9.86
C ILE A 402 -4.36 -10.63 -11.19
N GLN A 403 -5.06 -11.75 -11.39
CA GLN A 403 -5.74 -12.05 -12.65
C GLN A 403 -6.99 -11.18 -12.85
N PRO A 404 -7.44 -10.95 -14.09
CA PRO A 404 -8.75 -10.39 -14.37
C PRO A 404 -9.86 -11.11 -13.59
N GLY A 405 -10.76 -10.33 -12.99
CA GLY A 405 -11.83 -10.80 -12.10
C GLY A 405 -11.37 -11.23 -10.71
N SER A 406 -10.09 -11.08 -10.37
CA SER A 406 -9.58 -11.41 -9.03
C SER A 406 -9.44 -10.16 -8.17
N SER A 407 -9.65 -10.32 -6.86
CA SER A 407 -9.40 -9.28 -5.87
C SER A 407 -8.02 -9.43 -5.21
N VAL A 408 -7.49 -8.31 -4.73
CA VAL A 408 -6.24 -8.24 -3.99
C VAL A 408 -6.36 -7.29 -2.80
N ASP A 409 -5.65 -7.61 -1.72
CA ASP A 409 -5.44 -6.70 -0.59
C ASP A 409 -4.05 -6.08 -0.68
N ILE A 410 -3.99 -4.76 -0.88
CA ILE A 410 -2.74 -4.01 -0.90
C ILE A 410 -2.52 -3.42 0.49
N SER A 411 -1.45 -3.84 1.15
CA SER A 411 -1.10 -3.43 2.51
C SER A 411 0.05 -2.42 2.51
N VAL A 412 -0.14 -1.30 3.20
CA VAL A 412 0.87 -0.23 3.32
C VAL A 412 1.03 0.16 4.79
N GLN A 413 2.27 0.26 5.25
CA GLN A 413 2.60 0.74 6.59
C GLN A 413 2.71 2.26 6.59
N PHE A 414 2.14 2.88 7.62
CA PHE A 414 2.10 4.32 7.83
C PHE A 414 2.43 4.65 9.28
N THR A 415 2.92 5.86 9.52
CA THR A 415 3.09 6.44 10.85
C THR A 415 2.35 7.76 10.93
N SER A 416 1.42 7.88 11.87
CA SER A 416 0.62 9.10 12.04
C SER A 416 1.50 10.31 12.37
N PRO A 417 1.21 11.52 11.83
CA PRO A 417 1.98 12.72 12.10
C PRO A 417 2.18 13.05 13.60
N PRO A 418 3.25 13.80 13.96
CA PRO A 418 3.54 14.15 15.34
C PRO A 418 2.65 15.27 15.89
N ALA A 419 1.97 16.03 15.01
CA ALA A 419 1.06 17.09 15.40
C ALA A 419 -0.40 16.61 15.36
N PRO A 420 -1.25 17.01 16.32
CA PRO A 420 -2.69 16.80 16.23
C PRO A 420 -3.28 17.59 15.05
N GLY A 421 -4.25 17.00 14.34
CA GLY A 421 -4.86 17.62 13.16
C GLY A 421 -5.60 16.63 12.27
N THR A 422 -6.15 17.10 11.15
CA THR A 422 -6.72 16.24 10.11
C THR A 422 -5.72 16.11 8.97
N TYR A 423 -5.49 14.89 8.53
CA TYR A 423 -4.51 14.58 7.50
C TYR A 423 -5.11 13.68 6.42
N GLY A 424 -4.68 13.92 5.19
CA GLY A 424 -5.07 13.17 4.00
C GLY A 424 -3.82 12.68 3.25
N SER A 425 -3.91 11.52 2.61
CA SER A 425 -2.87 10.96 1.74
C SER A 425 -3.54 10.28 0.56
N ASN A 426 -3.26 10.70 -0.67
CA ASN A 426 -3.88 10.17 -1.88
C ASN A 426 -2.87 9.37 -2.72
N TRP A 427 -3.32 8.22 -3.21
CA TRP A 427 -2.51 7.24 -3.91
C TRP A 427 -3.19 6.81 -5.20
N GLN A 428 -2.45 6.52 -6.25
CA GLN A 428 -2.99 6.05 -7.52
C GLN A 428 -2.35 4.73 -7.93
N LEU A 429 -3.18 3.81 -8.42
CA LEU A 429 -2.69 2.60 -9.08
C LEU A 429 -2.22 2.99 -10.48
N LEU A 430 -0.98 2.67 -10.82
CA LEU A 430 -0.40 2.93 -12.14
C LEU A 430 -0.10 1.62 -12.85
N ASP A 431 -0.21 1.65 -14.17
CA ASP A 431 0.23 0.55 -15.04
C ASP A 431 1.73 0.64 -15.38
N ALA A 432 2.17 -0.24 -16.29
CA ALA A 432 3.58 -0.40 -16.62
C ALA A 432 4.15 0.88 -17.24
N SER A 433 3.32 1.59 -18.00
CA SER A 433 3.61 2.86 -18.66
C SER A 433 3.49 4.06 -17.72
N GLY A 434 3.16 3.85 -16.44
CA GLY A 434 3.00 4.91 -15.45
C GLY A 434 1.68 5.67 -15.57
N ILE A 435 0.75 5.20 -16.40
CA ILE A 435 -0.57 5.81 -16.57
C ILE A 435 -1.46 5.33 -15.41
N PRO A 436 -2.26 6.22 -14.79
CA PRO A 436 -3.22 5.81 -13.77
C PRO A 436 -4.24 4.81 -14.33
N VAL A 437 -4.36 3.68 -13.65
CA VAL A 437 -5.37 2.67 -13.95
C VAL A 437 -6.75 3.28 -13.71
N PRO A 438 -7.64 3.28 -14.71
CA PRO A 438 -8.96 3.86 -14.56
C PRO A 438 -9.86 2.99 -13.66
N ASP A 439 -10.79 3.65 -13.01
CA ASP A 439 -11.95 3.04 -12.36
C ASP A 439 -13.02 2.64 -13.38
N SER A 440 -14.13 2.09 -12.89
CA SER A 440 -15.29 1.73 -13.74
C SER A 440 -15.90 2.91 -14.51
N GLY A 441 -15.67 4.16 -14.05
CA GLY A 441 -16.13 5.39 -14.68
C GLY A 441 -15.10 6.03 -15.62
N GLY A 442 -13.90 5.44 -15.76
CA GLY A 442 -12.82 5.96 -16.59
C GLY A 442 -11.96 7.02 -15.93
N ASN A 443 -12.14 7.29 -14.63
CA ASN A 443 -11.31 8.24 -13.88
C ASN A 443 -10.10 7.53 -13.26
N PRO A 444 -8.97 8.19 -13.03
CA PRO A 444 -7.86 7.64 -12.26
C PRO A 444 -8.34 7.04 -10.92
N LEU A 445 -8.04 5.77 -10.68
CA LEU A 445 -8.40 5.12 -9.42
C LEU A 445 -7.53 5.69 -8.28
N THR A 446 -8.15 6.51 -7.44
CA THR A 446 -7.50 7.13 -6.27
C THR A 446 -7.88 6.40 -4.99
N LEU A 447 -6.88 6.00 -4.21
CA LEU A 447 -7.02 5.43 -2.87
C LEU A 447 -6.57 6.46 -1.85
N ALA A 448 -7.46 6.78 -0.90
CA ALA A 448 -7.20 7.79 0.11
C ALA A 448 -6.99 7.17 1.50
N VAL A 449 -6.11 7.79 2.27
CA VAL A 449 -6.06 7.70 3.74
C VAL A 449 -6.55 9.03 4.28
N ASN A 450 -7.65 9.03 5.03
CA ASN A 450 -8.16 10.22 5.71
C ASN A 450 -8.23 9.93 7.21
N MET A 451 -7.53 10.74 8.01
CA MET A 451 -7.40 10.49 9.44
C MET A 451 -7.36 11.76 10.28
N GLU A 452 -7.76 11.62 11.54
CA GLU A 452 -7.66 12.66 12.56
C GLU A 452 -6.68 12.21 13.64
N VAL A 453 -5.62 13.00 13.85
CA VAL A 453 -4.61 12.77 14.88
C VAL A 453 -4.96 13.61 16.11
N LEU A 454 -5.00 12.97 17.27
CA LEU A 454 -5.32 13.59 18.55
C LEU A 454 -4.07 13.72 19.44
N ALA A 455 -4.04 14.74 20.29
CA ALA A 455 -3.03 14.86 21.33
C ALA A 455 -3.26 13.77 22.41
N GLY A 456 -2.29 12.90 22.63
CA GLY A 456 -2.33 11.90 23.70
C GLY A 456 -1.65 10.58 23.35
N THR A 457 -1.50 9.71 24.35
CA THR A 457 -1.00 8.33 24.19
C THR A 457 -2.11 7.38 23.78
N ALA A 458 -1.79 6.37 22.97
CA ALA A 458 -2.74 5.34 22.56
C ALA A 458 -3.36 4.62 23.77
N ASN A 459 -4.68 4.42 23.73
CA ASN A 459 -5.38 3.62 24.72
C ASN A 459 -5.32 2.17 24.26
N VAL A 460 -4.54 1.35 24.97
CA VAL A 460 -4.31 -0.05 24.63
C VAL A 460 -5.46 -0.90 25.19
N LEU A 461 -6.13 -1.64 24.33
CA LEU A 461 -7.06 -2.69 24.72
C LEU A 461 -6.28 -3.90 25.29
N PRO A 462 -6.86 -4.60 26.28
CA PRO A 462 -6.27 -5.82 26.82
C PRO A 462 -6.23 -6.98 25.82
N ALA A 463 -7.15 -6.99 24.84
CA ALA A 463 -7.29 -8.00 23.80
C ALA A 463 -8.00 -7.41 22.56
N PRO A 464 -7.94 -8.07 21.39
CA PRO A 464 -8.70 -7.63 20.23
C PRO A 464 -10.21 -7.70 20.47
N LEU A 465 -10.97 -6.71 19.97
CA LEU A 465 -12.43 -6.66 20.05
C LEU A 465 -13.05 -7.01 18.70
N PHE A 466 -14.05 -7.89 18.68
CA PHE A 466 -14.75 -8.29 17.46
C PHE A 466 -16.21 -7.85 17.51
N TYR A 467 -16.74 -7.34 16.40
CA TYR A 467 -18.10 -6.79 16.35
C TYR A 467 -18.68 -6.76 14.94
N LEU A 468 -19.99 -6.59 14.82
CA LEU A 468 -20.67 -6.38 13.55
C LEU A 468 -20.74 -4.88 13.21
N ARG A 469 -20.40 -4.52 11.97
CA ARG A 469 -20.49 -3.14 11.46
C ARG A 469 -21.24 -3.12 10.13
N GLY A 470 -22.16 -2.16 9.98
CA GLY A 470 -23.04 -2.01 8.81
C GLY A 470 -24.52 -2.12 9.18
N GLU A 471 -25.40 -1.94 8.21
CA GLU A 471 -26.84 -2.15 8.40
C GLU A 471 -27.17 -3.64 8.49
N VAL A 472 -28.36 -4.00 8.98
CA VAL A 472 -28.78 -5.40 9.19
C VAL A 472 -28.53 -6.30 7.97
N ASN A 473 -28.73 -5.77 6.75
CA ASN A 473 -28.60 -6.50 5.49
C ASN A 473 -27.18 -6.46 4.90
N THR A 474 -26.28 -5.63 5.42
CA THR A 474 -24.92 -5.43 4.89
C THR A 474 -23.83 -5.66 5.93
N ARG A 475 -24.21 -5.92 7.19
CA ARG A 475 -23.29 -6.05 8.32
C ARG A 475 -22.25 -7.14 8.11
N GLN A 476 -21.00 -6.80 8.42
CA GLN A 476 -19.85 -7.67 8.34
C GLN A 476 -19.16 -7.76 9.70
N ILE A 477 -18.33 -8.78 9.92
CA ILE A 477 -17.52 -8.93 11.13
C ILE A 477 -16.26 -8.08 10.98
N TRP A 478 -15.98 -7.28 12.00
CA TRP A 478 -14.79 -6.45 12.13
C TRP A 478 -14.04 -6.80 13.40
N ARG A 479 -12.72 -6.61 13.39
CA ARG A 479 -11.81 -6.72 14.53
C ARG A 479 -11.13 -5.39 14.78
N MET A 480 -11.03 -4.99 16.03
CA MET A 480 -10.17 -3.93 16.50
C MET A 480 -8.97 -4.54 17.21
N ASP A 481 -7.77 -4.15 16.82
CA ASP A 481 -6.54 -4.67 17.43
C ASP A 481 -6.27 -4.04 18.81
N PRO A 482 -5.38 -4.64 19.62
CA PRO A 482 -5.07 -4.16 20.96
C PRO A 482 -4.60 -2.71 21.04
N ASN A 483 -4.15 -2.11 19.94
CA ASN A 483 -3.74 -0.70 19.93
C ASN A 483 -4.93 0.29 20.00
N GLY A 484 -6.17 -0.20 19.88
CA GLY A 484 -7.41 0.59 19.95
C GLY A 484 -7.82 1.24 18.64
N TYR A 485 -6.95 1.40 17.65
CA TYR A 485 -7.25 2.21 16.45
C TYR A 485 -7.14 1.43 15.14
N THR A 486 -6.44 0.29 15.10
CA THR A 486 -6.43 -0.55 13.89
C THR A 486 -7.71 -1.36 13.83
N LEU A 487 -8.58 -1.00 12.90
CA LEU A 487 -9.78 -1.75 12.55
C LEU A 487 -9.51 -2.61 11.34
N THR A 488 -9.96 -3.86 11.34
CA THR A 488 -9.82 -4.83 10.24
C THR A 488 -11.17 -5.49 9.95
N GLN A 489 -11.65 -5.40 8.73
CA GLN A 489 -12.81 -6.14 8.25
C GLN A 489 -12.42 -7.60 7.98
N LEU A 490 -13.10 -8.54 8.65
CA LEU A 490 -12.80 -9.96 8.55
C LEU A 490 -13.68 -10.70 7.53
N THR A 491 -14.86 -10.17 7.17
CA THR A 491 -15.81 -10.83 6.25
C THR A 491 -16.31 -9.91 5.14
N GLN A 492 -16.73 -10.52 4.02
CA GLN A 492 -17.32 -9.84 2.86
C GLN A 492 -18.42 -10.71 2.24
N GLU A 493 -19.42 -11.01 3.06
CA GLU A 493 -20.57 -11.78 2.58
C GLU A 493 -21.52 -10.89 1.79
N SER A 494 -22.09 -11.43 0.70
CA SER A 494 -23.07 -10.72 -0.12
C SER A 494 -24.37 -10.40 0.61
N ALA A 495 -24.69 -11.17 1.66
CA ALA A 495 -25.75 -10.88 2.61
C ALA A 495 -25.19 -10.57 4.00
N GLY A 496 -25.87 -9.70 4.74
CA GLY A 496 -25.49 -9.33 6.10
C GLY A 496 -25.42 -10.52 7.05
N ILE A 497 -24.42 -10.50 7.94
CA ILE A 497 -24.16 -11.57 8.90
C ILE A 497 -25.13 -11.47 10.09
N SER A 498 -25.91 -12.52 10.34
CA SER A 498 -26.94 -12.45 11.38
C SER A 498 -26.43 -12.66 12.80
N SER A 499 -25.48 -13.56 12.96
CA SER A 499 -24.83 -13.94 14.22
C SER A 499 -23.45 -14.51 13.92
N PHE A 500 -22.51 -14.37 14.86
CA PHE A 500 -21.17 -14.94 14.75
C PHE A 500 -20.63 -15.36 16.12
N GLU A 501 -19.64 -16.25 16.10
CA GLU A 501 -18.91 -16.74 17.26
C GLU A 501 -17.43 -16.91 16.89
N ILE A 502 -16.55 -16.80 17.88
CA ILE A 502 -15.11 -16.95 17.74
C ILE A 502 -14.66 -18.21 18.46
N ASN A 503 -13.87 -19.02 17.77
CA ASN A 503 -13.28 -20.20 18.36
C ASN A 503 -12.28 -19.78 19.46
N PRO A 504 -12.45 -20.26 20.71
CA PRO A 504 -11.67 -19.79 21.84
C PRO A 504 -10.19 -20.20 21.79
N LEU A 505 -9.80 -21.12 20.91
CA LEU A 505 -8.41 -21.62 20.83
C LEU A 505 -7.63 -21.09 19.63
N ASP A 506 -8.29 -20.91 18.49
CA ASP A 506 -7.61 -20.61 17.23
C ASP A 506 -8.19 -19.41 16.47
N ASN A 507 -9.13 -18.69 17.07
CA ASN A 507 -9.79 -17.51 16.52
C ASN A 507 -10.55 -17.73 15.21
N ARG A 508 -10.79 -18.96 14.76
CA ARG A 508 -11.71 -19.21 13.63
C ARG A 508 -13.10 -18.64 13.92
N LEU A 509 -13.71 -18.04 12.91
CA LEU A 509 -15.05 -17.48 12.99
C LEU A 509 -16.08 -18.51 12.50
N ALA A 510 -17.12 -18.74 13.28
CA ALA A 510 -18.35 -19.37 12.80
C ALA A 510 -19.43 -18.29 12.70
N TYR A 511 -20.08 -18.15 11.56
CA TYR A 511 -21.12 -17.12 11.38
C TYR A 511 -22.19 -17.54 10.39
N ILE A 512 -23.31 -16.82 10.45
CA ILE A 512 -24.45 -17.05 9.58
C ILE A 512 -24.57 -15.93 8.57
N SER A 513 -24.61 -16.27 7.29
CA SER A 513 -24.96 -15.34 6.21
C SER A 513 -25.72 -16.07 5.11
N ASN A 514 -26.72 -15.41 4.51
CA ASN A 514 -27.54 -15.96 3.42
C ASN A 514 -28.06 -17.38 3.71
N TYR A 515 -28.55 -17.62 4.94
CA TYR A 515 -29.04 -18.93 5.39
C TYR A 515 -27.97 -20.04 5.38
N GLN A 516 -26.69 -19.70 5.44
CA GLN A 516 -25.57 -20.63 5.51
C GLN A 516 -24.81 -20.47 6.82
N LEU A 517 -24.42 -21.59 7.43
CA LEU A 517 -23.42 -21.63 8.49
C LEU A 517 -22.04 -21.74 7.85
N ILE A 518 -21.19 -20.77 8.13
CA ILE A 518 -19.90 -20.61 7.48
C ILE A 518 -18.81 -20.61 8.56
N LEU A 519 -17.78 -21.40 8.34
CA LEU A 519 -16.54 -21.38 9.10
C LEU A 519 -15.47 -20.64 8.30
N ARG A 520 -14.74 -19.74 8.95
CA ARG A 520 -13.68 -18.97 8.31
C ARG A 520 -12.48 -18.86 9.22
N ASN A 521 -11.29 -19.03 8.65
CA ASN A 521 -10.06 -18.62 9.33
C ASN A 521 -9.82 -17.13 9.09
N PRO A 522 -9.63 -16.28 10.12
CA PRO A 522 -9.32 -14.88 9.89
C PRO A 522 -7.88 -14.65 9.37
N ALA A 523 -6.97 -15.61 9.53
CA ALA A 523 -5.56 -15.47 9.16
C ALA A 523 -5.26 -15.78 7.68
N ASN A 524 -6.08 -16.59 7.04
CA ASN A 524 -6.00 -16.89 5.61
C ASN A 524 -7.42 -16.94 5.07
N ALA A 525 -7.69 -16.50 3.84
CA ALA A 525 -9.04 -16.29 3.31
C ALA A 525 -9.91 -17.58 3.13
N ASP A 526 -9.58 -18.65 3.86
CA ASP A 526 -10.27 -19.93 3.87
C ASP A 526 -11.69 -19.77 4.44
N ARG A 527 -12.69 -19.91 3.56
CA ARG A 527 -14.12 -19.79 3.81
C ARG A 527 -14.78 -21.11 3.45
N GLN A 528 -15.33 -21.80 4.43
CA GLN A 528 -16.00 -23.09 4.27
C GLN A 528 -17.48 -22.98 4.65
N VAL A 529 -18.38 -23.32 3.73
CA VAL A 529 -19.80 -23.50 4.07
C VAL A 529 -19.94 -24.87 4.72
N LEU A 530 -20.37 -24.90 5.99
CA LEU A 530 -20.61 -26.14 6.72
C LEU A 530 -22.03 -26.66 6.45
N VAL A 531 -23.02 -25.76 6.49
CA VAL A 531 -24.44 -26.12 6.40
C VAL A 531 -25.18 -25.04 5.61
N THR A 532 -26.15 -25.45 4.80
CA THR A 532 -27.02 -24.53 4.04
C THR A 532 -28.48 -24.85 4.37
N GLY A 533 -29.20 -23.86 4.87
CA GLY A 533 -30.64 -23.92 5.09
C GLY A 533 -31.42 -23.22 3.98
N SER A 534 -32.62 -22.74 4.32
CA SER A 534 -33.52 -22.02 3.42
C SER A 534 -33.96 -20.69 4.02
N GLU A 535 -34.62 -19.85 3.23
CA GLU A 535 -35.12 -18.54 3.67
C GLU A 535 -36.06 -18.62 4.89
N ASN A 536 -36.84 -19.70 4.99
CA ASN A 536 -37.79 -19.91 6.08
C ASN A 536 -37.25 -20.79 7.22
N ASP A 537 -36.07 -21.39 7.03
CA ASP A 537 -35.48 -22.37 7.95
C ASP A 537 -33.96 -22.42 7.72
N GLY A 538 -33.28 -21.41 8.25
CA GLY A 538 -31.84 -21.21 8.13
C GLY A 538 -31.12 -21.47 9.45
N PRO A 539 -29.82 -21.81 9.44
CA PRO A 539 -29.06 -22.02 10.66
C PRO A 539 -28.92 -20.72 11.48
N TYR A 540 -28.88 -20.83 12.81
CA TYR A 540 -28.76 -19.68 13.72
C TYR A 540 -27.94 -19.98 14.98
N SER A 541 -27.47 -18.91 15.63
CA SER A 541 -26.77 -18.94 16.92
C SER A 541 -25.61 -19.97 17.01
N PRO A 542 -24.59 -19.89 16.15
CA PRO A 542 -23.44 -20.78 16.27
C PRO A 542 -22.72 -20.55 17.62
N VAL A 543 -22.33 -21.62 18.33
CA VAL A 543 -21.55 -21.53 19.58
C VAL A 543 -20.49 -22.64 19.66
N PHE A 544 -19.23 -22.27 19.87
CA PHE A 544 -18.12 -23.23 19.95
C PHE A 544 -18.05 -23.91 21.31
N SER A 545 -17.63 -25.18 21.33
CA SER A 545 -17.26 -25.85 22.57
C SER A 545 -16.03 -25.20 23.19
N SER A 546 -15.88 -25.36 24.51
CA SER A 546 -14.75 -24.80 25.27
C SER A 546 -13.37 -25.26 24.76
N ASN A 547 -13.28 -26.45 24.19
CA ASN A 547 -12.07 -26.99 23.56
C ASN A 547 -11.95 -26.67 22.06
N GLY A 548 -12.87 -25.86 21.51
CA GLY A 548 -12.87 -25.43 20.11
C GLY A 548 -13.04 -26.53 19.07
N ALA A 549 -13.36 -27.77 19.45
CA ALA A 549 -13.45 -28.92 18.54
C ALA A 549 -14.85 -29.13 17.93
N PHE A 550 -15.89 -28.65 18.61
CA PHE A 550 -17.28 -28.80 18.21
C PHE A 550 -17.95 -27.44 18.07
N LEU A 551 -18.97 -27.39 17.22
CA LEU A 551 -19.80 -26.22 16.99
C LEU A 551 -21.26 -26.63 17.13
N ALA A 552 -21.98 -26.03 18.07
CA ALA A 552 -23.42 -26.18 18.16
C ALA A 552 -24.11 -25.07 17.38
N TYR A 553 -25.23 -25.37 16.73
CA TYR A 553 -26.05 -24.38 16.02
C TYR A 553 -27.51 -24.85 15.98
N GLY A 554 -28.43 -23.91 15.76
CA GLY A 554 -29.85 -24.21 15.58
C GLY A 554 -30.20 -24.37 14.10
N LEU A 555 -31.00 -25.39 13.75
CA LEU A 555 -31.64 -25.61 12.44
C LEU A 555 -32.74 -26.69 12.61
N GLY A 556 -34.01 -26.28 12.78
CA GLY A 556 -35.10 -27.20 13.14
C GLY A 556 -34.87 -28.00 14.44
N GLY A 557 -34.00 -27.50 15.32
CA GLY A 557 -33.46 -28.18 16.49
C GLY A 557 -31.99 -27.84 16.74
N ILE A 558 -31.36 -28.48 17.72
CA ILE A 558 -29.95 -28.31 18.07
C ILE A 558 -29.09 -29.36 17.36
N HIS A 559 -28.16 -28.89 16.54
CA HIS A 559 -27.14 -29.68 15.89
C HIS A 559 -25.78 -29.50 16.55
N ILE A 560 -24.95 -30.56 16.52
CA ILE A 560 -23.54 -30.54 16.92
C ILE A 560 -22.69 -30.97 15.71
N TYR A 561 -21.84 -30.07 15.26
CA TYR A 561 -20.90 -30.29 14.17
C TYR A 561 -19.50 -30.55 14.72
N ASN A 562 -18.86 -31.63 14.26
CA ASN A 562 -17.46 -31.94 14.58
C ASN A 562 -16.53 -31.36 13.52
N LEU A 563 -15.67 -30.42 13.91
CA LEU A 563 -14.81 -29.69 12.97
C LEU A 563 -13.70 -30.55 12.36
N ALA A 564 -13.33 -31.67 12.99
CA ALA A 564 -12.27 -32.55 12.50
C ALA A 564 -12.81 -33.63 11.55
N SER A 565 -13.96 -34.24 11.87
CA SER A 565 -14.55 -35.30 11.04
C SER A 565 -15.52 -34.77 9.98
N GLY A 566 -16.05 -33.57 10.15
CA GLY A 566 -17.14 -33.02 9.34
C GLY A 566 -18.51 -33.67 9.61
N GLU A 567 -18.62 -34.45 10.70
CA GLU A 567 -19.88 -35.08 11.09
C GLU A 567 -20.83 -34.05 11.72
N ASP A 568 -22.08 -34.05 11.27
CA ASP A 568 -23.16 -33.22 11.80
C ASP A 568 -24.25 -34.10 12.41
N ARG A 569 -24.66 -33.79 13.65
CA ARG A 569 -25.64 -34.59 14.39
C ARG A 569 -26.69 -33.71 15.05
N LEU A 570 -27.96 -33.90 14.65
CA LEU A 570 -29.12 -33.40 15.38
C LEU A 570 -29.25 -34.13 16.72
N ILE A 571 -29.13 -33.41 17.83
CA ILE A 571 -29.24 -33.97 19.19
C ILE A 571 -30.60 -33.70 19.83
N LEU A 572 -31.29 -32.63 19.43
CA LEU A 572 -32.61 -32.27 19.96
C LEU A 572 -33.44 -31.60 18.88
N ALA A 573 -34.58 -32.17 18.51
CA ALA A 573 -35.46 -31.62 17.47
C ALA A 573 -36.46 -30.60 18.04
N ASP A 574 -36.82 -29.60 17.23
CA ASP A 574 -37.90 -28.67 17.55
C ASP A 574 -39.27 -29.36 17.49
N ASN A 575 -40.23 -28.81 18.25
CA ASN A 575 -41.65 -29.12 18.11
C ASN A 575 -42.38 -27.89 17.56
N ASN A 576 -42.62 -27.85 16.26
CA ASN A 576 -43.14 -26.66 15.58
C ASN A 576 -44.64 -26.77 15.18
N THR A 577 -45.44 -27.46 15.99
CA THR A 577 -46.88 -27.60 15.73
C THR A 577 -47.61 -26.26 15.95
N MET A 578 -47.94 -25.57 14.86
CA MET A 578 -48.74 -24.33 14.91
C MET A 578 -50.08 -24.64 15.58
N ASN A 579 -50.40 -23.96 16.69
CA ASN A 579 -51.59 -24.12 17.55
C ASN A 579 -51.47 -25.07 18.76
N SER A 580 -50.27 -25.53 19.16
CA SER A 580 -50.09 -26.23 20.44
C SER A 580 -49.43 -25.33 21.49
N SER A 581 -49.84 -25.49 22.75
CA SER A 581 -49.09 -24.98 23.92
C SER A 581 -47.70 -25.60 24.04
N ASP A 582 -47.45 -26.69 23.30
CA ASP A 582 -46.24 -27.50 23.38
C ASP A 582 -45.22 -27.14 22.29
N ARG A 583 -45.45 -26.05 21.54
CA ARG A 583 -44.49 -25.55 20.57
C ARG A 583 -43.18 -25.19 21.28
N ARG A 584 -42.08 -25.80 20.86
CA ARG A 584 -40.74 -25.60 21.43
C ARG A 584 -39.73 -25.44 20.31
N VAL A 585 -39.07 -24.28 20.29
CA VAL A 585 -37.95 -23.99 19.38
C VAL A 585 -36.70 -23.80 20.21
N TYR A 586 -35.64 -24.53 19.91
CA TYR A 586 -34.42 -24.53 20.70
C TYR A 586 -33.33 -23.70 20.01
N SER A 587 -32.63 -22.86 20.79
CA SER A 587 -31.46 -22.11 20.32
C SER A 587 -30.30 -22.33 21.26
N PRO A 588 -29.11 -22.71 20.77
CA PRO A 588 -27.96 -22.88 21.64
C PRO A 588 -27.43 -21.52 22.10
N ARG A 589 -26.95 -21.46 23.35
CA ARG A 589 -26.45 -20.24 24.00
C ARG A 589 -25.00 -20.33 24.43
N SER A 590 -24.63 -21.39 25.14
CA SER A 590 -23.26 -21.54 25.65
C SER A 590 -22.98 -22.99 26.06
N TRP A 591 -21.75 -23.43 25.84
CA TRP A 591 -21.28 -24.74 26.32
C TRP A 591 -20.85 -24.66 27.78
N SER A 592 -21.06 -25.74 28.53
CA SER A 592 -20.41 -25.88 29.83
C SER A 592 -18.89 -25.94 29.66
N PRO A 593 -18.09 -25.45 30.64
CA PRO A 593 -16.62 -25.46 30.54
C PRO A 593 -16.00 -26.83 30.24
N ASP A 594 -16.60 -27.92 30.76
CA ASP A 594 -16.18 -29.31 30.49
C ASP A 594 -16.64 -29.86 29.13
N GLY A 595 -17.47 -29.10 28.39
CA GLY A 595 -18.03 -29.46 27.09
C GLY A 595 -19.11 -30.55 27.13
N SER A 596 -19.60 -30.94 28.31
CA SER A 596 -20.57 -32.04 28.48
C SER A 596 -22.04 -31.63 28.37
N LYS A 597 -22.33 -30.32 28.48
CA LYS A 597 -23.69 -29.77 28.49
C LYS A 597 -23.78 -28.51 27.65
N LEU A 598 -24.98 -28.20 27.23
CA LEU A 598 -25.29 -27.00 26.46
C LEU A 598 -26.45 -26.26 27.09
N ALA A 599 -26.27 -24.97 27.31
CA ALA A 599 -27.35 -24.07 27.66
C ALA A 599 -28.11 -23.69 26.39
N VAL A 600 -29.44 -23.68 26.47
CA VAL A 600 -30.32 -23.39 25.35
C VAL A 600 -31.40 -22.41 25.75
N SER A 601 -31.78 -21.54 24.83
CA SER A 601 -33.05 -20.81 24.89
C SER A 601 -34.16 -21.70 24.33
N ILE A 602 -35.34 -21.61 24.93
CA ILE A 602 -36.52 -22.39 24.55
C ILE A 602 -37.63 -21.39 24.23
N GLY A 603 -38.00 -21.28 22.96
CA GLY A 603 -39.12 -20.44 22.51
C GLY A 603 -40.45 -21.19 22.63
N TYR A 604 -41.42 -20.58 23.33
CA TYR A 604 -42.81 -21.02 23.38
C TYR A 604 -43.70 -20.16 22.47
N TRP A 605 -44.97 -20.54 22.33
CA TRP A 605 -45.96 -19.78 21.55
C TRP A 605 -46.19 -18.34 22.07
N GLU A 606 -46.08 -18.13 23.38
CA GLU A 606 -46.39 -16.85 24.04
C GLU A 606 -45.22 -16.23 24.84
N TRP A 607 -44.18 -17.02 25.17
CA TRP A 607 -43.09 -16.65 26.08
C TRP A 607 -41.75 -17.30 25.72
N GLY A 608 -40.66 -16.85 26.32
CA GLY A 608 -39.33 -17.48 26.24
C GLY A 608 -38.93 -18.16 27.55
N GLY A 609 -38.15 -19.23 27.46
CA GLY A 609 -37.53 -19.94 28.57
C GLY A 609 -36.08 -20.27 28.27
N SER A 610 -35.44 -20.94 29.21
CA SER A 610 -34.07 -21.43 29.10
C SER A 610 -33.97 -22.83 29.69
N GLY A 611 -32.97 -23.58 29.25
CA GLY A 611 -32.75 -24.93 29.71
C GLY A 611 -31.32 -25.39 29.54
N ILE A 612 -31.04 -26.55 30.12
CA ILE A 612 -29.74 -27.23 30.04
C ILE A 612 -29.99 -28.59 29.41
N ILE A 613 -29.25 -28.91 28.36
CA ILE A 613 -29.32 -30.20 27.68
C ILE A 613 -27.98 -30.96 27.79
N SER A 614 -28.06 -32.28 27.80
CA SER A 614 -26.91 -33.16 27.64
C SER A 614 -26.49 -33.21 26.17
N ILE A 615 -25.20 -33.01 25.89
CA ILE A 615 -24.68 -33.12 24.51
C ILE A 615 -24.54 -34.57 24.04
N THR A 616 -24.63 -35.54 24.95
CA THR A 616 -24.45 -36.97 24.62
C THR A 616 -25.70 -37.53 23.94
N ASP A 617 -26.87 -37.21 24.49
CA ASP A 617 -28.16 -37.80 24.13
C ASP A 617 -29.28 -36.77 23.91
N GLY A 618 -28.99 -35.47 24.04
CA GLY A 618 -29.97 -34.40 23.84
C GLY A 618 -31.00 -34.26 24.95
N SER A 619 -30.86 -35.02 26.05
CA SER A 619 -31.84 -34.98 27.13
C SER A 619 -31.88 -33.62 27.82
N LEU A 620 -33.09 -33.10 28.03
CA LEU A 620 -33.33 -31.86 28.79
C LEU A 620 -33.14 -32.16 30.28
N LEU A 621 -32.03 -31.66 30.85
CA LEU A 621 -31.66 -31.87 32.25
C LEU A 621 -32.44 -30.95 33.18
N SER A 622 -32.65 -29.70 32.74
CA SER A 622 -33.36 -28.68 33.51
C SER A 622 -34.00 -27.66 32.56
N GLU A 623 -35.15 -27.11 32.94
CA GLU A 623 -35.92 -26.12 32.19
C GLU A 623 -36.52 -25.10 33.16
N PHE A 624 -36.51 -23.83 32.76
CA PHE A 624 -37.08 -22.74 33.54
C PHE A 624 -37.55 -21.61 32.61
N GLU A 625 -38.64 -20.98 33.01
CA GLU A 625 -39.26 -19.90 32.24
C GLU A 625 -38.61 -18.54 32.54
N TYR A 626 -38.62 -17.65 31.56
CA TYR A 626 -38.21 -16.24 31.69
C TYR A 626 -36.74 -16.01 32.04
N GLY A 627 -35.84 -16.88 31.57
CA GLY A 627 -34.40 -16.70 31.70
C GLY A 627 -33.82 -15.90 30.54
N ASP A 628 -33.19 -14.75 30.84
CA ASP A 628 -32.76 -13.79 29.82
C ASP A 628 -31.24 -13.74 29.63
N SER A 629 -30.46 -13.94 30.70
CA SER A 629 -29.00 -13.99 30.63
C SER A 629 -28.43 -15.15 31.44
N ASP A 630 -27.21 -15.56 31.10
CA ASP A 630 -26.65 -16.80 31.61
C ASP A 630 -25.15 -16.85 31.80
N ALA A 631 -24.72 -17.68 32.76
CA ALA A 631 -23.34 -18.05 32.98
C ALA A 631 -23.21 -19.47 33.53
N TRP A 632 -22.15 -20.16 33.15
CA TRP A 632 -21.77 -21.44 33.72
C TRP A 632 -20.84 -21.25 34.92
N SER A 633 -20.96 -22.12 35.91
CA SER A 633 -19.88 -22.30 36.86
C SER A 633 -18.69 -22.99 36.22
N ARG A 634 -17.49 -22.66 36.69
CA ARG A 634 -16.21 -23.17 36.16
C ARG A 634 -16.10 -24.70 36.26
N ASP A 635 -16.70 -25.29 37.28
CA ASP A 635 -16.75 -26.74 37.48
C ASP A 635 -17.87 -27.43 36.66
N SER A 636 -18.62 -26.68 35.85
CA SER A 636 -19.71 -27.16 34.98
C SER A 636 -20.88 -27.81 35.74
N GLN A 637 -20.98 -27.58 37.06
CA GLN A 637 -22.02 -28.16 37.91
C GLN A 637 -23.18 -27.23 38.20
N THR A 638 -23.01 -25.93 38.04
CA THR A 638 -24.01 -24.90 38.33
C THR A 638 -24.18 -23.98 37.13
N TYR A 639 -25.41 -23.57 36.89
CA TYR A 639 -25.75 -22.58 35.89
C TYR A 639 -26.43 -21.40 36.58
N PHE A 640 -25.98 -20.20 36.28
CA PHE A 640 -26.48 -18.94 36.81
C PHE A 640 -27.33 -18.25 35.75
N THR A 641 -28.47 -17.73 36.14
CA THR A 641 -29.37 -17.04 35.19
C THR A 641 -30.11 -15.90 35.85
N ALA A 642 -30.27 -14.81 35.09
CA ALA A 642 -31.20 -13.75 35.47
C ALA A 642 -32.60 -14.10 34.99
N ARG A 643 -33.58 -14.02 35.89
CA ARG A 643 -34.97 -14.41 35.60
C ARG A 643 -35.97 -13.34 36.04
N ALA A 644 -36.99 -13.11 35.22
CA ALA A 644 -38.15 -12.30 35.59
C ALA A 644 -39.13 -13.08 36.47
N THR A 645 -39.65 -12.45 37.53
CA THR A 645 -40.51 -13.15 38.52
C THR A 645 -41.99 -13.26 38.13
N GLU A 646 -42.49 -12.48 37.17
CA GLU A 646 -43.89 -12.53 36.72
C GLU A 646 -44.05 -12.70 35.18
N PRO A 647 -45.04 -13.48 34.70
CA PRO A 647 -45.42 -13.55 33.29
C PRO A 647 -45.90 -12.20 32.74
N GLY A 648 -45.14 -11.56 31.84
CA GLY A 648 -45.54 -10.30 31.21
C GLY A 648 -44.39 -9.55 30.54
N MET A 649 -44.63 -8.85 29.42
CA MET A 649 -43.62 -8.13 28.63
C MET A 649 -42.92 -6.96 29.38
N MET A 650 -43.23 -6.73 30.66
CA MET A 650 -42.68 -5.68 31.51
C MET A 650 -42.72 -6.10 32.99
N SER A 651 -42.20 -7.28 33.35
CA SER A 651 -42.03 -7.63 34.76
C SER A 651 -41.12 -6.59 35.43
N THR A 652 -41.59 -5.99 36.53
CA THR A 652 -40.86 -4.95 37.28
C THR A 652 -39.85 -5.52 38.28
N THR A 653 -39.69 -6.84 38.32
CA THR A 653 -38.79 -7.53 39.26
C THR A 653 -38.08 -8.68 38.54
N HIS A 654 -36.75 -8.70 38.66
CA HIS A 654 -35.91 -9.83 38.30
C HIS A 654 -35.15 -10.33 39.53
N GLY A 655 -34.47 -11.45 39.38
CA GLY A 655 -33.53 -11.96 40.36
C GLY A 655 -32.40 -12.73 39.69
N LEU A 656 -31.36 -13.00 40.46
CA LEU A 656 -30.26 -13.88 40.08
C LEU A 656 -30.49 -15.24 40.72
N TYR A 657 -30.42 -16.28 39.90
CA TYR A 657 -30.71 -17.64 40.32
C TYR A 657 -29.58 -18.57 39.93
N SER A 658 -29.40 -19.62 40.72
CA SER A 658 -28.56 -20.76 40.37
C SER A 658 -29.41 -22.01 40.18
N ILE A 659 -28.95 -22.91 39.32
CA ILE A 659 -29.54 -24.23 39.13
C ILE A 659 -28.41 -25.24 38.98
N ALA A 660 -28.55 -26.39 39.63
CA ALA A 660 -27.60 -27.47 39.40
C ALA A 660 -27.76 -27.98 37.96
N ALA A 661 -26.65 -28.21 37.27
CA ALA A 661 -26.64 -28.72 35.90
C ALA A 661 -26.86 -30.24 35.87
N SER A 662 -27.91 -30.69 36.55
CA SER A 662 -28.27 -32.10 36.72
C SER A 662 -29.76 -32.31 36.46
N LEU A 663 -30.15 -33.57 36.30
CA LEU A 663 -31.52 -33.93 35.95
C LEU A 663 -32.50 -33.47 37.04
N ASN A 664 -33.54 -32.73 36.65
CA ASN A 664 -34.63 -32.23 37.50
C ASN A 664 -34.16 -31.32 38.65
N ALA A 665 -33.11 -30.53 38.44
CA ALA A 665 -32.65 -29.59 39.45
C ALA A 665 -33.67 -28.45 39.69
N SER A 666 -33.79 -28.03 40.94
CA SER A 666 -34.63 -26.89 41.33
C SER A 666 -33.82 -25.60 41.29
N LEU A 667 -34.47 -24.53 40.83
CA LEU A 667 -33.93 -23.17 40.85
C LEU A 667 -33.73 -22.68 42.30
N GLN A 668 -32.56 -22.13 42.61
CA GLN A 668 -32.23 -21.48 43.88
C GLN A 668 -32.09 -19.98 43.67
N THR A 669 -32.67 -19.18 44.56
CA THR A 669 -32.59 -17.72 44.50
C THR A 669 -31.32 -17.25 45.19
N LEU A 670 -30.47 -16.50 44.49
CA LEU A 670 -29.27 -15.87 45.04
C LEU A 670 -29.51 -14.39 45.36
N VAL A 671 -30.21 -13.69 44.47
CA VAL A 671 -30.61 -12.29 44.63
C VAL A 671 -32.06 -12.16 44.18
N ALA A 672 -32.88 -11.52 44.99
CA ALA A 672 -34.29 -11.26 44.69
C ALA A 672 -34.54 -9.77 44.46
N ASP A 673 -35.64 -9.46 43.77
CA ASP A 673 -36.26 -8.13 43.70
C ASP A 673 -35.37 -7.00 43.14
N THR A 674 -34.52 -7.30 42.15
CA THR A 674 -33.66 -6.32 41.48
C THR A 674 -33.44 -6.72 40.02
N PHE A 675 -33.36 -5.77 39.09
CA PHE A 675 -33.01 -6.14 37.72
C PHE A 675 -31.59 -6.63 37.68
N ILE A 676 -31.37 -7.84 37.13
CA ILE A 676 -30.05 -8.45 36.98
C ILE A 676 -29.75 -8.65 35.51
N TRP A 677 -28.53 -8.32 35.09
CA TRP A 677 -28.05 -8.58 33.75
C TRP A 677 -26.64 -9.19 33.77
N TRP A 678 -26.40 -10.09 32.82
CA TRP A 678 -25.11 -10.68 32.47
C TRP A 678 -24.28 -11.17 33.65
N PRO A 679 -24.80 -12.16 34.39
CA PRO A 679 -23.97 -12.87 35.33
C PRO A 679 -22.75 -13.46 34.60
N TYR A 680 -21.61 -13.50 35.29
CA TYR A 680 -20.39 -14.14 34.81
C TYR A 680 -19.53 -14.60 35.96
N GLN A 681 -19.04 -15.83 35.90
CA GLN A 681 -18.12 -16.33 36.92
C GLN A 681 -16.67 -16.11 36.49
N GLY A 682 -15.97 -15.26 37.23
CA GLY A 682 -14.55 -14.99 37.04
C GLY A 682 -13.65 -16.19 37.33
N ALA A 683 -12.38 -16.09 36.94
CA ALA A 683 -11.39 -17.14 37.13
C ALA A 683 -11.19 -17.53 38.61
N ASP A 684 -11.47 -16.62 39.54
CA ASP A 684 -11.38 -16.81 40.97
C ASP A 684 -12.64 -17.44 41.61
N GLY A 685 -13.62 -17.82 40.79
CA GLY A 685 -14.87 -18.45 41.22
C GLY A 685 -15.92 -17.46 41.74
N ARG A 686 -15.63 -16.16 41.75
CA ARG A 686 -16.61 -15.13 42.13
C ARG A 686 -17.51 -14.79 40.95
N LEU A 687 -18.77 -14.46 41.27
CA LEU A 687 -19.80 -14.13 40.29
C LEU A 687 -19.93 -12.60 40.21
N VAL A 688 -19.84 -12.06 39.01
CA VAL A 688 -20.07 -10.64 38.74
C VAL A 688 -21.36 -10.49 37.97
N TYR A 689 -22.15 -9.48 38.28
CA TYR A 689 -23.37 -9.15 37.55
C TYR A 689 -23.68 -7.67 37.63
N PHE A 690 -24.54 -7.21 36.72
CA PHE A 690 -25.11 -5.87 36.73
C PHE A 690 -26.42 -5.91 37.47
N GLN A 691 -26.64 -4.91 38.32
CA GLN A 691 -27.94 -4.69 38.92
C GLN A 691 -28.38 -3.24 38.85
N GLY A 692 -29.68 -2.98 38.70
CA GLY A 692 -30.19 -1.62 38.63
C GLY A 692 -31.70 -1.53 38.58
N THR A 693 -32.21 -0.30 38.41
CA THR A 693 -33.60 -0.05 38.06
C THR A 693 -33.61 0.62 36.68
N PRO A 694 -34.26 0.01 35.67
CA PRO A 694 -34.37 0.64 34.37
C PRO A 694 -35.28 1.87 34.48
N ASP A 695 -34.72 3.08 34.36
CA ASP A 695 -35.48 4.31 34.13
C ASP A 695 -35.36 4.67 32.63
N PRO A 696 -36.43 4.52 31.84
CA PRO A 696 -36.41 4.83 30.41
C PRO A 696 -36.36 6.34 30.11
N THR A 697 -36.45 7.21 31.13
CA THR A 697 -36.58 8.67 30.97
C THR A 697 -35.45 9.49 31.59
N ASN A 698 -34.72 8.96 32.59
CA ASN A 698 -33.56 9.62 33.21
C ASN A 698 -32.30 8.75 33.16
N ALA A 699 -31.16 9.36 33.52
CA ALA A 699 -29.92 8.62 33.78
C ALA A 699 -30.19 7.48 34.77
N SER A 700 -30.06 6.24 34.30
CA SER A 700 -30.26 5.05 35.12
C SER A 700 -29.01 4.82 35.95
N GLN A 701 -29.16 4.65 37.26
CA GLN A 701 -28.07 4.20 38.12
C GLN A 701 -27.97 2.68 38.03
N PHE A 702 -26.85 2.22 37.48
CA PHE A 702 -26.50 0.81 37.47
C PHE A 702 -25.41 0.56 38.50
N ASN A 703 -25.40 -0.62 39.08
CA ASN A 703 -24.33 -1.07 39.93
C ASN A 703 -23.68 -2.32 39.33
N ILE A 704 -22.36 -2.37 39.38
CA ILE A 704 -21.61 -3.60 39.15
C ILE A 704 -21.44 -4.25 40.52
N SER A 705 -22.03 -5.42 40.68
CA SER A 705 -21.97 -6.18 41.92
C SER A 705 -21.05 -7.38 41.75
N LEU A 706 -20.07 -7.49 42.65
CA LEU A 706 -19.25 -8.68 42.81
C LEU A 706 -19.83 -9.51 43.96
N MET A 707 -20.11 -10.77 43.70
CA MET A 707 -20.66 -11.71 44.65
C MET A 707 -19.74 -12.92 44.77
N GLY A 708 -19.65 -13.49 45.97
CA GLY A 708 -18.90 -14.71 46.20
C GLY A 708 -19.36 -15.43 47.45
N PRO A 709 -18.80 -16.61 47.73
CA PRO A 709 -19.11 -17.34 48.94
C PRO A 709 -18.75 -16.49 50.18
N ALA A 710 -19.59 -16.55 51.20
CA ALA A 710 -19.35 -15.86 52.45
C ALA A 710 -18.06 -16.38 53.09
N ALA A 711 -17.22 -15.46 53.58
CA ALA A 711 -15.90 -15.78 54.12
C ALA A 711 -15.94 -16.81 55.28
N GLU A 712 -17.11 -16.94 55.94
CA GLU A 712 -17.33 -17.82 57.08
C GLU A 712 -18.24 -19.03 56.76
N ASN A 713 -18.88 -19.08 55.57
CA ASN A 713 -19.75 -20.17 55.13
C ASN A 713 -19.69 -20.34 53.60
N LEU A 714 -18.97 -21.37 53.13
CA LEU A 714 -18.76 -21.69 51.71
C LEU A 714 -20.04 -22.06 50.91
N GLY A 715 -21.23 -21.88 51.49
CA GLY A 715 -22.52 -22.17 50.85
C GLY A 715 -23.47 -20.97 50.72
N GLU A 716 -23.22 -19.85 51.41
CA GLU A 716 -24.05 -18.64 51.30
C GLU A 716 -23.34 -17.62 50.41
N TRP A 717 -24.01 -17.18 49.34
CA TRP A 717 -23.49 -16.15 48.44
C TRP A 717 -23.81 -14.77 48.99
N GLN A 718 -22.81 -13.88 49.07
CA GLN A 718 -23.00 -12.50 49.52
C GLN A 718 -22.35 -11.50 48.56
N VAL A 719 -22.91 -10.29 48.49
CA VAL A 719 -22.33 -9.18 47.72
C VAL A 719 -21.07 -8.71 48.44
N LEU A 720 -19.92 -8.93 47.80
CA LEU A 720 -18.60 -8.59 48.32
C LEU A 720 -18.24 -7.13 48.03
N ARG A 721 -18.66 -6.60 46.88
CA ARG A 721 -18.47 -5.19 46.47
C ARG A 721 -19.62 -4.73 45.59
N ASN A 722 -19.93 -3.44 45.65
CA ASN A 722 -20.93 -2.81 44.80
C ASN A 722 -20.40 -1.45 44.31
N ASN A 723 -20.10 -1.34 43.02
CA ASN A 723 -19.59 -0.11 42.41
C ASN A 723 -20.73 0.58 41.64
N ILE A 724 -21.00 1.84 41.96
CA ILE A 724 -22.04 2.63 41.30
C ILE A 724 -21.50 3.17 39.98
N LEU A 725 -22.23 2.90 38.90
CA LEU A 725 -21.98 3.37 37.56
C LEU A 725 -23.12 4.33 37.15
N HIS A 726 -22.78 5.58 36.88
CA HIS A 726 -23.73 6.56 36.36
C HIS A 726 -23.74 6.51 34.83
N LEU A 727 -24.85 6.06 34.25
CA LEU A 727 -24.97 5.92 32.80
C LEU A 727 -26.11 6.75 32.21
N PRO A 728 -26.01 7.12 30.92
CA PRO A 728 -27.11 7.73 30.16
C PRO A 728 -28.37 6.85 30.15
N ALA A 729 -29.52 7.47 29.88
CA ALA A 729 -30.80 6.77 29.77
C ALA A 729 -30.81 5.77 28.60
N GLY A 730 -31.38 4.57 28.82
CA GLY A 730 -31.56 3.54 27.78
C GLY A 730 -30.99 2.16 28.10
N GLY A 731 -30.23 2.04 29.19
CA GLY A 731 -29.71 0.78 29.71
C GLY A 731 -28.70 0.09 28.80
N PHE A 732 -28.38 -1.16 29.14
CA PHE A 732 -27.51 -1.98 28.34
C PHE A 732 -28.34 -3.12 27.70
N PRO A 733 -28.50 -3.18 26.36
CA PRO A 733 -29.16 -4.32 25.71
C PRO A 733 -28.27 -5.57 25.58
N GLU A 734 -26.94 -5.41 25.51
CA GLU A 734 -26.01 -6.51 25.23
C GLU A 734 -24.69 -6.28 26.00
N ALA A 735 -24.09 -7.34 26.55
CA ALA A 735 -22.72 -7.28 27.08
C ALA A 735 -22.02 -8.64 27.01
N VAL A 736 -20.69 -8.60 26.95
CA VAL A 736 -19.82 -9.77 26.89
C VAL A 736 -18.59 -9.56 27.77
N TRP A 737 -18.25 -10.61 28.52
CA TRP A 737 -17.06 -10.63 29.38
C TRP A 737 -15.83 -11.09 28.60
N SER A 738 -14.67 -10.54 28.93
CA SER A 738 -13.39 -11.09 28.50
C SER A 738 -13.19 -12.46 29.14
N SER A 739 -12.44 -13.35 28.46
CA SER A 739 -12.21 -14.73 28.91
C SER A 739 -11.43 -14.82 30.23
N ASP A 740 -10.62 -13.81 30.56
CA ASP A 740 -9.94 -13.67 31.85
C ASP A 740 -10.86 -13.10 32.94
N GLY A 741 -12.04 -12.59 32.55
CA GLY A 741 -13.03 -11.97 33.44
C GLY A 741 -12.70 -10.55 33.86
N ASN A 742 -11.60 -9.96 33.41
CA ASN A 742 -11.14 -8.65 33.91
C ASN A 742 -11.90 -7.48 33.30
N PHE A 743 -12.49 -7.68 32.13
CA PHE A 743 -13.17 -6.64 31.35
C PHE A 743 -14.55 -7.09 30.91
N LEU A 744 -15.48 -6.15 30.83
CA LEU A 744 -16.76 -6.31 30.18
C LEU A 744 -16.90 -5.29 29.07
N ALA A 745 -17.20 -5.75 27.85
CA ALA A 745 -17.70 -4.89 26.80
C ALA A 745 -19.23 -4.89 26.82
N ALA A 746 -19.86 -3.72 27.01
CA ALA A 746 -21.30 -3.59 27.06
C ALA A 746 -21.80 -2.53 26.09
N ARG A 747 -22.86 -2.82 25.35
CA ARG A 747 -23.52 -1.87 24.46
C ARG A 747 -24.43 -0.97 25.28
N LEU A 748 -24.34 0.35 25.10
CA LEU A 748 -25.23 1.36 25.64
C LEU A 748 -26.13 1.89 24.52
N PHE A 749 -27.44 1.85 24.72
CA PHE A 749 -28.37 2.41 23.73
C PHE A 749 -28.79 3.82 24.14
N HIS A 750 -28.57 4.80 23.26
CA HIS A 750 -28.94 6.20 23.53
C HIS A 750 -30.29 6.55 22.90
N LEU A 751 -31.26 6.89 23.75
CA LEU A 751 -32.50 7.57 23.35
C LEU A 751 -32.28 9.07 23.55
N PRO A 752 -32.47 9.96 22.55
CA PRO A 752 -33.29 9.85 21.33
C PRO A 752 -32.53 9.63 20.02
N SER A 753 -31.20 9.58 20.04
CA SER A 753 -30.35 9.52 18.84
C SER A 753 -30.37 8.16 18.13
N LYS A 754 -30.87 7.10 18.79
CA LYS A 754 -30.81 5.69 18.32
C LYS A 754 -29.39 5.24 17.99
N THR A 755 -28.38 5.86 18.62
CA THR A 755 -26.99 5.45 18.52
C THR A 755 -26.68 4.44 19.61
N SER A 756 -25.74 3.54 19.35
CA SER A 756 -25.31 2.52 20.30
C SER A 756 -23.84 2.70 20.60
N GLU A 757 -23.49 3.07 21.82
CA GLU A 757 -22.08 3.08 22.25
C GLU A 757 -21.70 1.70 22.77
N VAL A 758 -20.42 1.40 22.83
CA VAL A 758 -19.91 0.25 23.59
C VAL A 758 -19.08 0.82 24.74
N VAL A 759 -19.02 0.14 25.87
CA VAL A 759 -18.20 0.56 27.00
C VAL A 759 -17.41 -0.64 27.47
N LEU A 760 -16.12 -0.45 27.67
CA LEU A 760 -15.23 -1.44 28.25
C LEU A 760 -15.03 -1.10 29.74
N LEU A 761 -15.61 -1.92 30.61
CA LEU A 761 -15.57 -1.76 32.06
C LEU A 761 -14.55 -2.73 32.65
N GLY A 762 -13.57 -2.21 33.39
CA GLY A 762 -12.63 -3.02 34.16
C GLY A 762 -13.16 -3.33 35.56
N LEU A 763 -12.83 -4.51 36.10
CA LEU A 763 -13.27 -4.93 37.44
C LEU A 763 -12.41 -4.43 38.61
N GLU A 764 -11.13 -4.12 38.38
CA GLU A 764 -10.16 -3.78 39.44
C GLU A 764 -9.38 -2.50 39.12
N ASP A 765 -9.66 -1.39 39.82
CA ASP A 765 -8.87 -0.12 39.82
C ASP A 765 -8.39 0.39 38.44
N THR A 766 -8.99 -0.13 37.37
CA THR A 766 -8.65 0.12 35.98
C THR A 766 -9.60 1.19 35.49
N PRO A 767 -9.11 2.30 34.93
CA PRO A 767 -9.98 3.35 34.43
C PRO A 767 -10.94 2.77 33.40
N MET A 768 -12.21 3.15 33.49
CA MET A 768 -13.23 2.80 32.51
C MET A 768 -12.76 3.31 31.14
N LEU A 769 -12.79 2.43 30.14
CA LEU A 769 -12.54 2.82 28.76
C LEU A 769 -13.89 2.94 28.06
N TYR A 770 -14.27 4.18 27.74
CA TYR A 770 -15.44 4.42 26.92
C TYR A 770 -15.11 4.08 25.46
N LEU A 771 -16.01 3.35 24.79
CA LEU A 771 -15.88 3.00 23.38
C LEU A 771 -17.10 3.54 22.61
N MET A 772 -17.17 4.85 22.39
CA MET A 772 -18.34 5.38 21.68
C MET A 772 -18.35 4.89 20.23
N GLN A 773 -19.34 4.08 19.89
CA GLN A 773 -19.69 3.74 18.52
C GLN A 773 -20.80 4.71 18.07
N ASP A 774 -20.43 5.85 17.49
CA ASP A 774 -21.32 6.37 16.44
C ASP A 774 -21.17 5.40 15.25
N GLY A 775 -22.18 5.20 14.42
CA GLY A 775 -22.14 4.18 13.34
C GLY A 775 -20.94 4.27 12.37
N THR A 776 -20.04 5.24 12.54
CA THR A 776 -18.85 5.49 11.74
C THR A 776 -17.52 5.43 12.51
N ASN A 777 -17.48 5.72 13.82
CA ASN A 777 -16.24 5.97 14.58
C ASN A 777 -16.20 5.24 15.92
N LEU A 778 -14.99 4.90 16.37
CA LEU A 778 -14.70 4.43 17.73
C LEU A 778 -13.92 5.51 18.48
N ARG A 779 -14.47 6.05 19.55
CA ARG A 779 -13.79 7.05 20.39
C ARG A 779 -13.42 6.46 21.74
N PHE A 780 -12.15 6.61 22.10
CA PHE A 780 -11.61 6.25 23.41
C PHE A 780 -11.52 7.48 24.30
N GLY A 781 -12.13 7.40 25.48
CA GLY A 781 -11.98 8.38 26.55
C GLY A 781 -11.71 7.68 27.87
N ARG A 782 -11.05 8.40 28.78
CA ARG A 782 -11.12 8.12 30.22
C ARG A 782 -12.28 8.89 30.84
#